data_AF-A0A9P1BHA0-F1
#
_entry.id   AF-A0A9P1BHA0-F1
#
_cell.length_a   1.000
_cell.length_b   1.000
_cell.length_c   1.000
_cell.angle_alpha   90.00
_cell.angle_beta   90.00
_cell.angle_gamma   90.00
#
_symmetry.space_group_name_H-M   'P 1'
#
loop_
_entity.id
_entity.type
_entity.pdbx_description
1 polymer ?
#
loop_
_entity_poly.entity_id
_entity_poly.type
_entity_poly.pdbx_seq_one_letter_code
_entity_poly.pdbx_strand_id
1 'polypeptide(L)'
;MARRLVLLGVLGVVLSYLGGVFLPSPPACSDAPVAQLSVRFQRQLDRQDEAKVTSRGEMLRDRDTFFWSLFTDHFGSNPNTPYMWLALPAFGFFLPSPMWHMKRQDAVLLIARRPPEVDYFSFTSFALWVPRRGLQFSSLGDSVNNLNLKQTEDGVFAHVLTASRSTFKVVQQALIDSGLPASAINLRVIPSDIGALFDDWTHFETVLRLFRFENQSEGDAYLRSHYPVFYIKGQSGGELFPTEAYKERKHPDSKHERDLEAEFDSYNQKMLKEVGEQLELNVEDVQPVKFAPLMIQGLECLKHDTQCLGDCPDAAYYGPYIREDSDVIDMLTLEDDEVHLVGLVNHRYWNVSVYGSLAALRSASSKHSTLSKTRMNIRATPLGVTTFDFEASPFASWAFTRSTELCDQLSTPIGCTVVEERHVASNGFLTYCERIYLNPTTGTGPHWDDLLPARLFQLKRRRKSPTETAVVGGLPEAIPVQVFNQSVPMHFTHIVKTGGESLELHLAPQPAPRLDYSACRKAAVRFQGPAAENVSYGCATAARSVSIALCGLNCECCAKDVRKISGGFHGTLIRSPRAHTLSIFSQCHVAHQNSWQRIVEDLPQYLAEGILRGTERACGSYCTTFESQWEADLRGVISQKHPEELQVIPFLHNMQSHTLTCSTAEHSLGQHFRLKEEPREPSFAEANASLHSFDWIGLTDLFEHSVCLLHYQANGSLPARCDCDSDAFLALPRFTHGVLRRDAGKLPEDLLQKIDNFTAVDAQLFASALRLLLGRLRYVEQVTQRSLLRCVRWRRLWQTTRYIPNLWAGPSQLLPS
;
A
#
# COMPACT_ATOMS: atom_id res chain seq x y z
N MET A 1 32.00 -17.15 -3.87
CA MET A 1 32.88 -16.04 -3.46
C MET A 1 32.14 -14.69 -3.45
N ALA A 2 31.47 -14.27 -4.53
CA ALA A 2 30.71 -13.01 -4.60
C ALA A 2 29.61 -12.84 -3.52
N ARG A 3 28.82 -13.89 -3.22
CA ARG A 3 27.83 -13.86 -2.12
C ARG A 3 28.44 -13.61 -0.73
N ARG A 4 29.71 -13.98 -0.50
CA ARG A 4 30.39 -13.79 0.81
C ARG A 4 30.95 -12.37 0.97
N LEU A 5 31.38 -11.73 -0.11
CA LEU A 5 31.88 -10.36 -0.10
C LEU A 5 30.77 -9.32 0.14
N VAL A 6 29.59 -9.54 -0.44
CA VAL A 6 28.41 -8.69 -0.21
C VAL A 6 27.92 -8.77 1.24
N LEU A 7 27.91 -9.98 1.82
CA LEU A 7 27.49 -10.18 3.22
C LEU A 7 28.42 -9.45 4.20
N LEU A 8 29.73 -9.46 3.95
CA LEU A 8 30.73 -8.81 4.81
C LEU A 8 30.66 -7.28 4.73
N GLY A 9 30.36 -6.71 3.55
CA GLY A 9 30.17 -5.27 3.38
C GLY A 9 28.94 -4.74 4.13
N VAL A 10 27.82 -5.47 4.08
CA VAL A 10 26.59 -5.12 4.81
C VAL A 10 26.81 -5.19 6.33
N LEU A 11 27.55 -6.21 6.80
CA LEU A 11 27.83 -6.38 8.24
C LEU A 11 28.70 -5.24 8.80
N GLY A 12 29.66 -4.73 8.03
CA GLY A 12 30.54 -3.63 8.45
C GLY A 12 29.81 -2.29 8.64
N VAL A 13 28.84 -2.00 7.78
CA VAL A 13 28.01 -0.78 7.87
C VAL A 13 27.07 -0.84 9.07
N VAL A 14 26.49 -2.01 9.34
CA VAL A 14 25.61 -2.24 10.50
C VAL A 14 26.39 -2.10 11.81
N LEU A 15 27.61 -2.65 11.90
CA LEU A 15 28.43 -2.57 13.11
C LEU A 15 28.92 -1.16 13.43
N SER A 16 29.18 -0.33 12.41
CA SER A 16 29.59 1.07 12.58
C SER A 16 28.44 1.94 13.13
N TYR A 17 27.20 1.59 12.81
CA TYR A 17 25.99 2.23 13.32
C TYR A 17 25.63 1.80 14.75
N LEU A 18 26.06 0.60 15.17
CA LEU A 18 25.79 0.00 16.49
C LEU A 18 26.76 0.43 17.60
N GLY A 19 27.83 1.18 17.28
CA GLY A 19 28.90 1.58 18.22
C GLY A 19 28.57 2.68 19.24
N GLY A 20 27.33 3.17 19.32
CA GLY A 20 26.81 3.89 20.50
C GLY A 20 27.30 5.33 20.78
N VAL A 21 28.06 6.00 19.90
CA VAL A 21 28.63 7.34 20.18
C VAL A 21 27.68 8.52 19.82
N PHE A 22 26.54 8.30 19.15
CA PHE A 22 25.67 9.39 18.70
C PHE A 22 24.18 9.08 18.75
N LEU A 23 23.58 8.89 19.93
CA LEU A 23 22.11 8.92 20.03
C LEU A 23 21.64 9.87 21.15
N PRO A 24 20.76 10.84 20.84
CA PRO A 24 20.24 11.78 21.82
C PRO A 24 19.32 11.08 22.82
N SER A 25 19.37 11.51 24.09
CA SER A 25 18.33 11.19 25.07
C SER A 25 16.94 11.57 24.52
N PRO A 26 15.86 10.88 24.94
CA PRO A 26 14.51 11.31 24.61
C PRO A 26 14.35 12.80 24.96
N PRO A 27 13.70 13.60 24.09
CA PRO A 27 13.47 15.00 24.36
C PRO A 27 12.75 15.17 25.71
N ALA A 28 13.07 16.24 26.44
CA ALA A 28 12.39 16.55 27.68
C ALA A 28 10.91 16.83 27.40
N CYS A 29 10.03 16.41 28.33
CA CYS A 29 8.60 16.73 28.25
C CYS A 29 8.40 18.25 28.15
N SER A 30 7.68 18.69 27.12
CA SER A 30 7.39 20.10 26.85
C SER A 30 6.37 20.72 27.81
N ASP A 31 5.58 19.89 28.51
CA ASP A 31 4.58 20.32 29.49
C ASP A 31 5.21 20.41 30.89
N ALA A 32 5.44 21.63 31.38
CA ALA A 32 6.18 21.86 32.62
C ALA A 32 5.53 21.23 33.87
N PRO A 33 4.21 21.35 34.12
CA PRO A 33 3.55 20.64 35.21
C PRO A 33 3.72 19.12 35.14
N VAL A 34 3.55 18.52 33.95
CA VAL A 34 3.74 17.08 33.76
C VAL A 34 5.19 16.68 33.99
N ALA A 35 6.16 17.45 33.48
CA ALA A 35 7.59 17.20 33.69
C ALA A 35 7.97 17.23 35.18
N GLN A 36 7.48 18.24 35.93
CA GLN A 36 7.73 18.35 37.36
C GLN A 36 7.09 17.21 38.15
N LEU A 37 5.84 16.85 37.84
CA LEU A 37 5.15 15.72 38.46
C LEU A 37 5.91 14.41 38.20
N SER A 38 6.41 14.21 36.98
CA SER A 38 7.15 13.01 36.57
C SER A 38 8.47 12.84 37.32
N VAL A 39 9.19 13.93 37.57
CA VAL A 39 10.42 13.92 38.40
C VAL A 39 10.09 13.58 39.86
N ARG A 40 9.01 14.15 40.41
CA ARG A 40 8.57 13.84 41.77
C ARG A 40 8.11 12.39 41.90
N PHE A 41 7.31 11.90 40.93
CA PHE A 41 6.83 10.52 40.86
C PHE A 41 7.98 9.52 40.90
N GLN A 42 8.96 9.69 40.01
CA GLN A 42 10.13 8.82 40.00
C GLN A 42 10.81 8.80 41.38
N ARG A 43 11.03 9.97 41.98
CA ARG A 43 11.70 10.06 43.29
C ARG A 43 10.90 9.36 44.40
N GLN A 44 9.58 9.44 44.37
CA GLN A 44 8.74 8.74 45.36
C GLN A 44 8.72 7.24 45.11
N LEU A 45 8.69 6.79 43.84
CA LEU A 45 8.73 5.37 43.51
C LEU A 45 10.09 4.74 43.83
N ASP A 46 11.20 5.44 43.59
CA ASP A 46 12.55 4.97 43.91
C ASP A 46 12.81 4.78 45.42
N ARG A 47 11.93 5.29 46.28
CA ARG A 47 11.95 5.07 47.74
C ARG A 47 11.18 3.83 48.18
N GLN A 48 10.38 3.25 47.29
CA GLN A 48 9.63 2.03 47.55
C GLN A 48 10.49 0.84 47.12
N ASP A 49 10.58 -0.19 47.96
CA ASP A 49 11.32 -1.41 47.63
C ASP A 49 10.48 -2.35 46.73
N GLU A 50 9.17 -2.10 46.66
CA GLU A 50 8.17 -2.95 46.01
C GLU A 50 8.02 -2.74 44.50
N ALA A 51 8.49 -1.61 43.97
CA ALA A 51 8.40 -1.28 42.56
C ALA A 51 9.53 -0.37 42.10
N LYS A 52 10.02 -0.56 40.86
CA LYS A 52 11.11 0.24 40.30
C LYS A 52 10.88 0.56 38.83
N VAL A 53 11.15 1.81 38.44
CA VAL A 53 11.21 2.17 37.01
C VAL A 53 12.46 1.53 36.39
N THR A 54 12.27 0.71 35.37
CA THR A 54 13.39 0.10 34.64
C THR A 54 13.62 0.68 33.26
N SER A 55 12.60 1.35 32.70
CA SER A 55 12.72 2.03 31.42
C SER A 55 11.79 3.23 31.36
N ARG A 56 12.15 4.19 30.52
CA ARG A 56 11.35 5.37 30.20
C ARG A 56 11.20 5.49 28.69
N GLY A 57 10.06 5.99 28.29
CA GLY A 57 9.83 6.47 26.94
C GLY A 57 8.81 7.60 26.98
N GLU A 58 7.99 7.69 25.94
CA GLU A 58 7.17 8.86 25.69
C GLU A 58 5.93 8.52 24.86
N MET A 59 4.91 9.35 24.91
CA MET A 59 3.77 9.23 24.00
C MET A 59 4.15 9.84 22.65
N LEU A 60 4.06 9.05 21.58
CA LEU A 60 4.44 9.48 20.23
C LEU A 60 3.25 9.46 19.29
N ARG A 61 3.26 10.36 18.31
CA ARG A 61 2.28 10.36 17.24
C ARG A 61 2.55 9.19 16.27
N ASP A 62 1.47 8.64 15.73
CA ASP A 62 1.44 7.58 14.73
C ASP A 62 2.49 7.68 13.63
N ARG A 63 2.54 8.84 12.96
CA ARG A 63 3.42 9.07 11.81
C ARG A 63 4.89 9.21 12.17
N ASP A 64 5.23 9.34 13.45
CA ASP A 64 6.58 9.62 13.90
C ASP A 64 7.40 8.34 14.10
N THR A 65 6.83 7.18 13.77
CA THR A 65 7.39 5.89 14.21
C THR A 65 7.27 4.77 13.17
N PHE A 66 8.34 3.97 13.08
CA PHE A 66 8.50 2.91 12.08
C PHE A 66 7.41 1.82 12.17
N PHE A 67 7.15 1.33 13.38
CA PHE A 67 6.24 0.21 13.62
C PHE A 67 4.82 0.51 13.14
N TRP A 68 4.35 1.74 13.31
CA TRP A 68 2.97 2.06 13.02
C TRP A 68 2.66 2.04 11.52
N SER A 69 3.59 2.36 10.61
CA SER A 69 3.36 2.19 9.17
C SER A 69 3.09 0.74 8.72
N LEU A 70 3.63 -0.24 9.47
CA LEU A 70 3.35 -1.66 9.24
C LEU A 70 1.92 -2.03 9.64
N PHE A 71 1.31 -1.20 10.49
CA PHE A 71 0.06 -1.45 11.20
C PHE A 71 -1.09 -0.58 10.68
N THR A 72 -0.90 0.73 10.44
CA THR A 72 -1.90 1.69 9.93
C THR A 72 -2.68 1.16 8.76
N ASP A 73 -1.93 0.56 7.85
CA ASP A 73 -2.46 0.08 6.62
C ASP A 73 -3.37 -1.12 6.91
N HIS A 74 -3.14 -1.99 7.90
CA HIS A 74 -3.98 -3.18 8.17
C HIS A 74 -5.31 -2.92 8.90
N PHE A 75 -5.52 -1.74 9.47
CA PHE A 75 -6.53 -1.61 10.55
C PHE A 75 -7.71 -0.71 10.22
N GLY A 76 -7.82 -0.28 8.96
CA GLY A 76 -8.92 0.58 8.56
C GLY A 76 -8.95 1.88 9.36
N SER A 77 -7.81 2.50 9.69
CA SER A 77 -7.75 3.79 10.38
C SER A 77 -8.85 4.75 9.91
N ASN A 78 -9.47 5.48 10.85
CA ASN A 78 -10.51 6.42 10.50
C ASN A 78 -9.87 7.54 9.63
N PRO A 79 -10.46 7.90 8.47
CA PRO A 79 -9.89 8.95 7.64
C PRO A 79 -9.69 10.24 8.46
N ASN A 80 -8.52 10.85 8.31
CA ASN A 80 -8.17 12.13 8.94
C ASN A 80 -8.11 12.15 10.48
N THR A 81 -8.02 11.00 11.16
CA THR A 81 -7.82 10.97 12.62
C THR A 81 -6.38 10.71 13.00
N PRO A 82 -5.70 11.61 13.75
CA PRO A 82 -4.39 11.31 14.28
C PRO A 82 -4.50 10.30 15.44
N TYR A 83 -3.53 9.40 15.50
CA TYR A 83 -3.33 8.50 16.63
C TYR A 83 -2.03 8.85 17.36
N MET A 84 -1.99 8.61 18.67
CA MET A 84 -0.75 8.57 19.44
C MET A 84 -0.67 7.27 20.23
N TRP A 85 0.53 6.88 20.66
CA TRP A 85 0.75 5.62 21.36
C TRP A 85 1.85 5.73 22.41
N LEU A 86 1.84 4.80 23.37
CA LEU A 86 2.82 4.75 24.46
C LEU A 86 4.10 4.06 24.02
N ALA A 87 5.17 4.84 23.87
CA ALA A 87 6.45 4.33 23.42
C ALA A 87 7.35 3.91 24.56
N LEU A 88 7.92 2.72 24.42
CA LEU A 88 8.98 2.23 25.28
C LEU A 88 10.15 1.70 24.42
N PRO A 89 11.40 1.75 24.92
CA PRO A 89 12.55 1.20 24.21
C PRO A 89 12.40 -0.31 23.87
N ALA A 90 12.51 -0.67 22.60
CA ALA A 90 12.41 -2.05 22.11
C ALA A 90 13.56 -2.91 22.64
N PHE A 91 13.29 -4.13 23.14
CA PHE A 91 14.31 -5.09 23.59
C PHE A 91 15.34 -4.53 24.61
N GLY A 92 15.00 -3.45 25.33
CA GLY A 92 15.94 -2.74 26.20
C GLY A 92 16.99 -1.89 25.45
N PHE A 93 16.80 -1.65 24.14
CA PHE A 93 17.67 -0.83 23.28
C PHE A 93 16.88 0.17 22.39
N PHE A 94 17.64 0.96 21.63
CA PHE A 94 17.47 2.36 21.23
C PHE A 94 16.24 2.79 20.39
N LEU A 95 15.34 1.90 19.97
CA LEU A 95 14.21 2.28 19.10
C LEU A 95 12.90 2.40 19.87
N PRO A 96 12.15 3.51 19.76
CA PRO A 96 10.80 3.63 20.31
C PRO A 96 9.91 2.53 19.72
N SER A 97 9.30 1.71 20.57
CA SER A 97 8.36 0.67 20.17
C SER A 97 7.00 0.89 20.82
N PRO A 98 5.91 0.79 20.05
CA PRO A 98 4.55 0.80 20.60
C PRO A 98 4.25 -0.52 21.32
N MET A 99 5.07 -1.54 21.07
CA MET A 99 4.88 -2.90 21.51
C MET A 99 5.75 -3.18 22.70
N TRP A 100 5.13 -3.40 23.86
CA TRP A 100 5.85 -3.74 25.07
C TRP A 100 5.33 -5.06 25.65
N HIS A 101 6.27 -5.88 26.09
CA HIS A 101 5.98 -7.10 26.83
C HIS A 101 6.09 -6.81 28.32
N MET A 102 5.16 -7.35 29.12
CA MET A 102 5.18 -7.21 30.56
C MET A 102 4.87 -8.51 31.29
N LYS A 103 5.37 -8.64 32.52
CA LYS A 103 4.99 -9.71 33.44
C LYS A 103 3.72 -9.33 34.21
N ARG A 104 3.08 -10.32 34.85
CA ARG A 104 1.82 -10.15 35.63
C ARG A 104 1.91 -9.05 36.70
N GLN A 105 3.09 -8.89 37.30
CA GLN A 105 3.34 -7.91 38.36
C GLN A 105 3.83 -6.54 37.86
N ASP A 106 4.11 -6.39 36.58
CA ASP A 106 4.65 -5.14 36.05
C ASP A 106 3.52 -4.13 35.79
N ALA A 107 3.90 -2.88 35.53
CA ALA A 107 2.98 -1.83 35.14
C ALA A 107 3.58 -0.91 34.07
N VAL A 108 2.70 -0.33 33.26
CA VAL A 108 3.02 0.80 32.38
C VAL A 108 2.22 2.02 32.85
N LEU A 109 2.89 3.16 32.97
CA LEU A 109 2.29 4.41 33.43
C LEU A 109 2.52 5.50 32.38
N LEU A 110 1.44 6.17 31.96
CA LEU A 110 1.48 7.46 31.29
C LEU A 110 1.15 8.56 32.30
N ILE A 111 1.93 9.64 32.31
CA ILE A 111 1.54 10.91 32.95
C ILE A 111 1.40 11.95 31.85
N ALA A 112 0.22 12.54 31.70
CA ALA A 112 -0.07 13.44 30.59
C ALA A 112 -1.08 14.53 30.98
N ARG A 113 -1.27 15.48 30.07
CA ARG A 113 -2.41 16.39 30.07
C ARG A 113 -3.48 15.87 29.12
N ARG A 114 -4.75 16.10 29.45
CA ARG A 114 -5.88 15.89 28.56
C ARG A 114 -5.63 16.59 27.22
N PRO A 115 -6.03 15.98 26.08
CA PRO A 115 -6.02 16.68 24.80
C PRO A 115 -6.78 18.02 24.88
N PRO A 116 -6.41 19.02 24.05
CA PRO A 116 -7.25 20.20 23.83
C PRO A 116 -8.68 19.81 23.43
N GLU A 117 -9.60 20.77 23.44
CA GLU A 117 -11.01 20.48 23.10
C GLU A 117 -11.12 19.83 21.71
N VAL A 118 -11.76 18.66 21.72
CA VAL A 118 -11.98 17.77 20.58
C VAL A 118 -13.38 17.19 20.68
N ASP A 119 -13.95 16.83 19.53
CA ASP A 119 -15.24 16.13 19.52
C ASP A 119 -15.11 14.75 20.19
N TYR A 120 -13.98 14.06 20.01
CA TYR A 120 -13.76 12.76 20.65
C TYR A 120 -12.28 12.45 20.89
N PHE A 121 -12.00 11.84 22.04
CA PHE A 121 -10.75 11.09 22.25
C PHE A 121 -10.97 9.84 23.09
N SER A 122 -10.07 8.88 22.94
CA SER A 122 -10.04 7.66 23.77
C SER A 122 -8.63 7.12 23.93
N PHE A 123 -8.28 6.67 25.13
CA PHE A 123 -7.15 5.79 25.41
C PHE A 123 -7.68 4.35 25.47
N THR A 124 -7.38 3.58 24.44
CA THR A 124 -7.75 2.16 24.34
C THR A 124 -6.48 1.33 24.42
N SER A 125 -6.49 0.33 25.29
CA SER A 125 -5.35 -0.57 25.50
C SER A 125 -5.62 -1.92 24.86
N PHE A 126 -4.60 -2.51 24.25
CA PHE A 126 -4.71 -3.70 23.41
C PHE A 126 -3.71 -4.77 23.80
N ALA A 127 -4.12 -6.02 23.63
CA ALA A 127 -3.19 -7.11 23.30
C ALA A 127 -2.97 -7.07 21.79
N LEU A 128 -1.80 -6.59 21.35
CA LEU A 128 -1.50 -6.37 19.95
C LEU A 128 -1.06 -7.66 19.25
N TRP A 129 0.01 -8.28 19.73
CA TRP A 129 0.62 -9.44 19.09
C TRP A 129 0.94 -10.52 20.11
N VAL A 130 0.55 -11.75 19.79
CA VAL A 130 0.83 -12.93 20.60
C VAL A 130 1.59 -13.93 19.73
N PRO A 131 2.89 -14.20 19.97
CA PRO A 131 3.73 -15.01 19.08
C PRO A 131 3.11 -16.31 18.57
N ARG A 132 2.37 -17.02 19.42
CA ARG A 132 1.71 -18.30 19.04
C ARG A 132 0.48 -18.14 18.16
N ARG A 133 -0.18 -16.98 18.22
CA ARG A 133 -1.49 -16.72 17.63
C ARG A 133 -1.44 -15.65 16.53
N GLY A 134 -0.28 -15.01 16.37
CA GLY A 134 -0.08 -13.90 15.46
C GLY A 134 -0.66 -12.58 16.00
N LEU A 135 -1.10 -11.74 15.07
CA LEU A 135 -1.71 -10.45 15.36
C LEU A 135 -3.10 -10.67 15.96
N GLN A 136 -3.34 -10.22 17.19
CA GLN A 136 -4.64 -10.31 17.86
C GLN A 136 -5.37 -8.96 17.80
N PHE A 137 -4.62 -7.90 18.08
CA PHE A 137 -5.06 -6.51 18.17
C PHE A 137 -6.45 -6.35 18.79
N SER A 138 -6.59 -6.83 20.02
CA SER A 138 -7.86 -6.92 20.74
C SER A 138 -7.84 -6.03 21.96
N SER A 139 -8.87 -5.21 22.15
CA SER A 139 -8.99 -4.32 23.31
C SER A 139 -9.05 -5.11 24.63
N LEU A 140 -8.48 -4.53 25.70
CA LEU A 140 -8.39 -5.15 27.02
C LEU A 140 -9.56 -4.80 27.95
N GLY A 141 -10.62 -4.19 27.41
CA GLY A 141 -11.75 -3.66 28.17
C GLY A 141 -12.19 -2.31 27.61
N ASP A 142 -13.10 -1.61 28.30
CA ASP A 142 -13.58 -0.28 27.88
C ASP A 142 -12.44 0.75 27.71
N SER A 143 -12.65 1.81 26.95
CA SER A 143 -11.67 2.90 26.86
C SER A 143 -11.74 3.84 28.06
N VAL A 144 -10.67 4.63 28.27
CA VAL A 144 -10.77 5.92 28.98
C VAL A 144 -10.99 7.01 27.95
N ASN A 145 -12.10 7.74 27.99
CA ASN A 145 -12.51 8.68 26.94
C ASN A 145 -12.89 10.05 27.51
N ASN A 146 -13.27 10.99 26.63
CA ASN A 146 -13.65 12.36 26.98
C ASN A 146 -14.76 12.47 28.04
N LEU A 147 -15.64 11.47 28.18
CA LEU A 147 -16.73 11.46 29.16
C LEU A 147 -16.36 10.86 30.52
N ASN A 148 -15.28 10.08 30.60
CA ASN A 148 -14.93 9.33 31.82
C ASN A 148 -13.48 9.50 32.30
N LEU A 149 -12.67 10.33 31.64
CA LEU A 149 -11.31 10.65 32.05
C LEU A 149 -11.29 11.30 33.44
N LYS A 150 -10.58 10.68 34.38
CA LYS A 150 -10.26 11.24 35.68
C LYS A 150 -9.05 12.15 35.58
N GLN A 151 -9.19 13.42 35.97
CA GLN A 151 -8.15 14.44 35.81
C GLN A 151 -8.23 15.52 36.90
N THR A 152 -7.18 16.33 37.02
CA THR A 152 -7.18 17.57 37.79
C THR A 152 -7.95 18.69 37.05
N GLU A 153 -8.16 19.82 37.72
CA GLU A 153 -8.79 21.02 37.12
C GLU A 153 -8.02 21.54 35.89
N ASP A 154 -6.68 21.48 35.93
CA ASP A 154 -5.83 21.85 34.80
C ASP A 154 -5.69 20.73 33.75
N GLY A 155 -6.33 19.56 33.96
CA GLY A 155 -6.38 18.47 33.00
C GLY A 155 -5.19 17.49 33.07
N VAL A 156 -4.37 17.53 34.11
CA VAL A 156 -3.29 16.55 34.33
C VAL A 156 -3.88 15.24 34.87
N PHE A 157 -3.41 14.11 34.36
CA PHE A 157 -3.84 12.79 34.80
C PHE A 157 -2.71 11.75 34.73
N ALA A 158 -2.96 10.62 35.38
CA ALA A 158 -2.17 9.40 35.22
C ALA A 158 -3.03 8.27 34.66
N HIS A 159 -2.48 7.48 33.73
CA HIS A 159 -3.08 6.27 33.20
C HIS A 159 -2.16 5.08 33.49
N VAL A 160 -2.62 4.17 34.34
CA VAL A 160 -1.86 3.02 34.84
C VAL A 160 -2.42 1.73 34.26
N LEU A 161 -1.58 0.95 33.59
CA LEU A 161 -1.90 -0.37 33.08
C LEU A 161 -1.19 -1.43 33.93
N THR A 162 -1.95 -2.35 34.53
CA THR A 162 -1.37 -3.48 35.26
C THR A 162 -2.42 -4.58 35.52
N ALA A 163 -1.97 -5.81 35.73
CA ALA A 163 -2.81 -6.89 36.27
C ALA A 163 -2.73 -7.01 37.81
N SER A 164 -1.80 -6.31 38.45
CA SER A 164 -1.45 -6.51 39.87
C SER A 164 -2.02 -5.43 40.78
N ARG A 165 -2.78 -5.84 41.81
CA ARG A 165 -3.31 -4.94 42.85
C ARG A 165 -2.21 -4.37 43.72
N SER A 166 -1.18 -5.15 44.05
CA SER A 166 -0.06 -4.69 44.87
C SER A 166 0.75 -3.63 44.13
N THR A 167 1.08 -3.89 42.86
CA THR A 167 1.81 -2.92 42.02
C THR A 167 1.01 -1.65 41.83
N PHE A 168 -0.31 -1.75 41.56
CA PHE A 168 -1.16 -0.57 41.45
C PHE A 168 -1.17 0.27 42.72
N LYS A 169 -1.32 -0.33 43.91
CA LYS A 169 -1.32 0.41 45.18
C LYS A 169 -0.03 1.20 45.38
N VAL A 170 1.13 0.61 45.10
CA VAL A 170 2.43 1.28 45.22
C VAL A 170 2.56 2.44 44.24
N VAL A 171 2.20 2.21 42.97
CA VAL A 171 2.23 3.26 41.94
C VAL A 171 1.25 4.39 42.25
N GLN A 172 0.04 4.06 42.70
CA GLN A 172 -0.99 5.02 43.10
C GLN A 172 -0.52 5.88 44.27
N GLN A 173 0.06 5.26 45.31
CA GLN A 173 0.58 6.01 46.46
C GLN A 173 1.73 6.93 46.05
N ALA A 174 2.67 6.45 45.22
CA ALA A 174 3.78 7.29 44.74
C ALA A 174 3.29 8.49 43.90
N LEU A 175 2.21 8.34 43.12
CA LEU A 175 1.56 9.45 42.39
C LEU A 175 0.93 10.47 43.35
N ILE A 176 0.22 9.98 44.38
CA ILE A 176 -0.39 10.83 45.43
C ILE A 176 0.67 11.61 46.18
N ASP A 177 1.73 10.95 46.63
CA ASP A 177 2.86 11.55 47.35
C ASP A 177 3.67 12.52 46.47
N SER A 178 3.46 12.48 45.15
CA SER A 178 4.05 13.40 44.17
C SER A 178 3.15 14.59 43.86
N GLY A 179 1.96 14.65 44.44
CA GLY A 179 1.00 15.75 44.34
C GLY A 179 -0.12 15.54 43.31
N LEU A 180 -0.28 14.34 42.73
CA LEU A 180 -1.43 14.04 41.87
C LEU A 180 -2.59 13.49 42.73
N PRO A 181 -3.79 14.11 42.76
CA PRO A 181 -4.89 13.60 43.57
C PRO A 181 -5.36 12.23 43.05
N ALA A 182 -5.83 11.38 43.97
CA ALA A 182 -6.33 10.05 43.63
C ALA A 182 -7.48 10.08 42.60
N SER A 183 -8.27 11.16 42.58
CA SER A 183 -9.34 11.41 41.63
C SER A 183 -8.87 11.71 40.21
N ALA A 184 -7.56 11.81 39.95
CA ALA A 184 -6.94 12.01 38.63
C ALA A 184 -6.14 10.78 38.15
N ILE A 185 -6.28 9.63 38.83
CA ILE A 185 -5.59 8.38 38.50
C ILE A 185 -6.58 7.42 37.83
N ASN A 186 -6.28 7.01 36.61
CA ASN A 186 -7.06 6.08 35.80
C ASN A 186 -6.36 4.72 35.79
N LEU A 187 -7.03 3.67 36.27
CA LEU A 187 -6.56 2.29 36.19
C LEU A 187 -7.16 1.62 34.96
N ARG A 188 -6.33 0.91 34.19
CA ARG A 188 -6.74 -0.07 33.20
C ARG A 188 -6.21 -1.43 33.59
N VAL A 189 -7.11 -2.34 33.94
CA VAL A 189 -6.76 -3.72 34.28
C VAL A 189 -6.38 -4.48 33.02
N ILE A 190 -5.28 -5.23 33.08
CA ILE A 190 -4.94 -6.23 32.06
C ILE A 190 -5.50 -7.58 32.52
N PRO A 191 -6.42 -8.20 31.78
CA PRO A 191 -6.96 -9.52 32.08
C PRO A 191 -5.85 -10.54 32.34
N SER A 192 -5.88 -11.22 33.49
CA SER A 192 -4.87 -12.22 33.85
C SER A 192 -5.32 -13.66 33.64
N ASP A 193 -6.62 -13.88 33.49
CA ASP A 193 -7.29 -15.17 33.33
C ASP A 193 -7.77 -15.44 31.89
N ILE A 194 -7.64 -14.47 30.98
CA ILE A 194 -8.02 -14.63 29.56
C ILE A 194 -6.77 -14.89 28.71
N GLY A 195 -6.90 -15.82 27.75
CA GLY A 195 -6.02 -15.88 26.57
C GLY A 195 -4.54 -16.16 26.84
N ALA A 196 -4.19 -16.66 28.03
CA ALA A 196 -2.80 -16.91 28.44
C ALA A 196 -1.86 -15.71 28.17
N LEU A 197 -2.38 -14.48 28.29
CA LEU A 197 -1.71 -13.27 27.81
C LEU A 197 -0.29 -13.11 28.38
N PHE A 198 -0.10 -13.46 29.65
CA PHE A 198 1.20 -13.36 30.31
C PHE A 198 2.13 -14.56 30.09
N ASP A 199 1.61 -15.67 29.58
CA ASP A 199 2.36 -16.91 29.37
C ASP A 199 2.85 -17.03 27.91
N ASP A 200 2.22 -16.32 26.97
CA ASP A 200 2.50 -16.38 25.53
C ASP A 200 3.43 -15.26 25.01
N TRP A 201 4.13 -14.52 25.89
CA TRP A 201 4.93 -13.34 25.49
C TRP A 201 4.10 -12.34 24.66
N THR A 202 2.91 -12.02 25.16
CA THR A 202 2.05 -11.02 24.53
C THR A 202 2.72 -9.65 24.55
N HIS A 203 2.56 -8.94 23.44
CA HIS A 203 2.89 -7.53 23.33
C HIS A 203 1.62 -6.72 23.45
N PHE A 204 1.68 -5.73 24.32
CA PHE A 204 0.59 -4.81 24.60
C PHE A 204 0.90 -3.44 24.03
N GLU A 205 -0.14 -2.65 23.89
CA GLU A 205 -0.08 -1.27 23.41
C GLU A 205 -1.23 -0.45 24.02
N THR A 206 -1.06 0.87 24.11
CA THR A 206 -2.17 1.79 24.34
C THR A 206 -2.16 2.85 23.25
N VAL A 207 -3.33 3.03 22.62
CA VAL A 207 -3.55 3.99 21.54
C VAL A 207 -4.45 5.10 22.04
N LEU A 208 -3.99 6.34 21.91
CA LEU A 208 -4.81 7.54 21.97
C LEU A 208 -5.39 7.81 20.58
N ARG A 209 -6.71 7.71 20.46
CA ARG A 209 -7.47 8.11 19.26
C ARG A 209 -7.99 9.52 19.47
N LEU A 210 -7.83 10.39 18.48
CA LEU A 210 -8.30 11.77 18.50
C LEU A 210 -9.15 12.04 17.26
N PHE A 211 -10.25 12.74 17.44
CA PHE A 211 -11.13 13.14 16.34
C PHE A 211 -11.46 14.64 16.48
N ARG A 212 -11.08 15.40 15.45
CA ARG A 212 -11.41 16.81 15.21
C ARG A 212 -11.14 17.74 16.40
N PHE A 213 -10.01 18.44 16.34
CA PHE A 213 -9.71 19.54 17.28
C PHE A 213 -10.60 20.74 16.98
N GLU A 214 -11.12 21.37 18.03
CA GLU A 214 -11.78 22.67 17.91
C GLU A 214 -10.77 23.74 17.46
N ASN A 215 -9.56 23.71 18.05
CA ASN A 215 -8.42 24.51 17.63
C ASN A 215 -7.28 23.63 17.08
N GLN A 216 -7.12 23.61 15.76
CA GLN A 216 -6.09 22.79 15.09
C GLN A 216 -4.66 23.15 15.52
N SER A 217 -4.37 24.42 15.84
CA SER A 217 -3.02 24.82 16.24
C SER A 217 -2.63 24.26 17.61
N GLU A 218 -3.58 24.23 18.55
CA GLU A 218 -3.40 23.57 19.85
C GLU A 218 -3.31 22.06 19.71
N GLY A 219 -4.14 21.47 18.86
CA GLY A 219 -4.05 20.05 18.52
C GLY A 219 -2.69 19.65 17.96
N ASP A 220 -2.16 20.43 17.01
CA ASP A 220 -0.84 20.21 16.45
C ASP A 220 0.28 20.37 17.49
N ALA A 221 0.14 21.29 18.44
CA ALA A 221 1.08 21.44 19.55
C ALA A 221 1.01 20.24 20.51
N TYR A 222 -0.19 19.74 20.80
CA TYR A 222 -0.41 18.55 21.61
C TYR A 222 0.20 17.31 20.94
N LEU A 223 -0.02 17.12 19.64
CA LEU A 223 0.53 15.99 18.88
C LEU A 223 2.07 15.99 18.81
N ARG A 224 2.72 17.14 19.01
CA ARG A 224 4.18 17.28 19.12
C ARG A 224 4.70 17.20 20.56
N SER A 225 3.82 17.00 21.55
CA SER A 225 4.21 16.97 22.96
C SER A 225 4.75 15.59 23.35
N HIS A 226 5.82 15.60 24.14
CA HIS A 226 6.54 14.40 24.56
C HIS A 226 6.15 14.01 26.00
N TYR A 227 4.96 13.43 26.16
CA TYR A 227 4.46 13.04 27.49
C TYR A 227 5.16 11.77 28.00
N PRO A 228 5.64 11.72 29.26
CA PRO A 228 6.48 10.64 29.75
C PRO A 228 5.70 9.34 29.99
N VAL A 229 6.33 8.22 29.57
CA VAL A 229 5.86 6.86 29.79
C VAL A 229 6.89 6.09 30.62
N PHE A 230 6.42 5.38 31.64
CA PHE A 230 7.26 4.60 32.56
C PHE A 230 6.95 3.12 32.46
N TYR A 231 7.98 2.29 32.28
CA TYR A 231 7.88 0.86 32.52
C TYR A 231 8.35 0.57 33.96
N ILE A 232 7.45 -0.01 34.75
CA ILE A 232 7.63 -0.24 36.17
C ILE A 232 7.65 -1.75 36.43
N LYS A 233 8.74 -2.26 36.98
CA LYS A 233 8.81 -3.64 37.47
C LYS A 233 8.28 -3.68 38.89
N GLY A 234 7.26 -4.51 39.12
CA GLY A 234 6.77 -4.83 40.45
C GLY A 234 7.47 -6.05 41.05
N GLN A 235 7.36 -6.21 42.37
CA GLN A 235 7.78 -7.43 43.05
C GLN A 235 6.94 -8.64 42.62
N SER A 236 7.57 -9.81 42.59
CA SER A 236 6.89 -11.07 42.28
C SER A 236 5.93 -11.48 43.39
N GLY A 237 4.76 -11.99 43.01
CA GLY A 237 3.71 -12.35 43.96
C GLY A 237 2.81 -11.16 44.28
N GLY A 238 1.53 -11.44 44.54
CA GLY A 238 0.53 -10.40 44.77
C GLY A 238 -0.86 -10.82 44.29
N GLU A 239 -1.87 -10.14 44.82
CA GLU A 239 -3.25 -10.31 44.39
C GLU A 239 -3.43 -9.69 42.99
N LEU A 240 -4.05 -10.42 42.08
CA LEU A 240 -4.37 -9.93 40.74
C LEU A 240 -5.76 -9.28 40.72
N PHE A 241 -5.98 -8.34 39.82
CA PHE A 241 -7.33 -7.87 39.54
C PHE A 241 -8.13 -8.96 38.80
N PRO A 242 -9.43 -9.15 39.12
CA PRO A 242 -10.31 -9.93 38.26
C PRO A 242 -10.47 -9.21 36.92
N THR A 243 -10.76 -9.97 35.86
CA THR A 243 -11.07 -9.37 34.57
C THR A 243 -12.33 -8.51 34.65
N GLU A 244 -12.22 -7.27 34.17
CA GLU A 244 -13.34 -6.34 34.11
C GLU A 244 -14.29 -6.74 32.97
N ALA A 245 -15.57 -6.88 33.29
CA ALA A 245 -16.60 -6.96 32.25
C ALA A 245 -16.74 -5.60 31.57
N TYR A 246 -17.12 -5.60 30.28
CA TYR A 246 -17.53 -4.35 29.63
C TYR A 246 -18.73 -3.74 30.36
N LYS A 247 -18.76 -2.41 30.45
CA LYS A 247 -19.92 -1.65 30.89
C LYS A 247 -21.15 -1.97 30.03
N GLU A 248 -22.32 -1.82 30.64
CA GLU A 248 -23.59 -2.00 29.93
C GLU A 248 -23.76 -0.91 28.87
N ARG A 249 -24.02 -1.33 27.62
CA ARG A 249 -24.22 -0.43 26.48
C ARG A 249 -25.68 -0.03 26.30
N LYS A 250 -26.62 -0.79 26.89
CA LYS A 250 -28.05 -0.46 26.92
C LYS A 250 -28.34 0.44 28.11
N HIS A 251 -29.16 1.45 27.91
CA HIS A 251 -29.64 2.33 28.97
C HIS A 251 -31.04 2.83 28.62
N PRO A 252 -31.97 2.96 29.59
CA PRO A 252 -33.34 3.43 29.31
C PRO A 252 -33.41 4.82 28.67
N ASP A 253 -32.43 5.69 28.96
CA ASP A 253 -32.35 7.04 28.39
C ASP A 253 -31.60 7.12 27.05
N SER A 254 -31.04 5.99 26.58
CA SER A 254 -30.46 5.94 25.23
C SER A 254 -31.55 6.18 24.18
N LYS A 255 -31.19 6.91 23.13
CA LYS A 255 -32.06 7.11 21.98
C LYS A 255 -32.05 5.88 21.08
N HIS A 256 -33.20 5.54 20.52
CA HIS A 256 -33.38 4.40 19.61
C HIS A 256 -33.79 4.90 18.22
N GLU A 257 -33.11 4.44 17.18
CA GLU A 257 -33.32 4.88 15.80
C GLU A 257 -34.25 3.95 15.00
N ARG A 258 -34.66 2.81 15.57
CA ARG A 258 -35.53 1.84 14.89
C ARG A 258 -36.87 2.44 14.44
N ASP A 259 -37.38 3.40 15.20
CA ASP A 259 -38.62 4.10 14.86
C ASP A 259 -38.48 5.00 13.60
N LEU A 260 -37.24 5.23 13.14
CA LEU A 260 -36.92 6.02 11.95
C LEU A 260 -36.85 5.18 10.66
N GLU A 261 -36.97 3.84 10.72
CA GLU A 261 -36.78 2.96 9.54
C GLU A 261 -37.67 3.38 8.36
N ALA A 262 -38.94 3.68 8.61
CA ALA A 262 -39.88 4.10 7.56
C ALA A 262 -39.53 5.46 6.94
N GLU A 263 -39.05 6.40 7.75
CA GLU A 263 -38.60 7.73 7.28
C GLU A 263 -37.32 7.59 6.46
N PHE A 264 -36.39 6.74 6.91
CA PHE A 264 -35.15 6.45 6.20
C PHE A 264 -35.38 5.69 4.90
N ASP A 265 -36.35 4.76 4.85
CA ASP A 265 -36.82 4.12 3.62
C ASP A 265 -37.33 5.16 2.61
N SER A 266 -38.20 6.06 3.06
CA SER A 266 -38.73 7.12 2.21
C SER A 266 -37.62 8.06 1.71
N TYR A 267 -36.65 8.40 2.56
CA TYR A 267 -35.49 9.20 2.18
C TYR A 267 -34.66 8.52 1.09
N ASN A 268 -34.33 7.24 1.29
CA ASN A 268 -33.51 6.48 0.35
C ASN A 268 -34.20 6.28 -1.01
N GLN A 269 -35.51 6.02 -1.03
CA GLN A 269 -36.27 5.88 -2.27
C GLN A 269 -36.29 7.19 -3.07
N LYS A 270 -36.50 8.33 -2.39
CA LYS A 270 -36.46 9.65 -3.02
C LYS A 270 -35.09 9.93 -3.60
N MET A 271 -34.03 9.71 -2.81
CA MET A 271 -32.66 9.92 -3.24
C MET A 271 -32.28 9.01 -4.44
N LEU A 272 -32.65 7.73 -4.39
CA LEU A 272 -32.35 6.79 -5.47
C LEU A 272 -33.01 7.22 -6.78
N LYS A 273 -34.25 7.72 -6.71
CA LYS A 273 -34.97 8.27 -7.86
C LYS A 273 -34.27 9.52 -8.42
N GLU A 274 -33.87 10.45 -7.56
CA GLU A 274 -33.15 11.68 -7.96
C GLU A 274 -31.82 11.34 -8.66
N VAL A 275 -31.05 10.39 -8.13
CA VAL A 275 -29.81 9.92 -8.78
C VAL A 275 -30.10 9.20 -10.10
N GLY A 276 -31.16 8.39 -10.16
CA GLY A 276 -31.60 7.74 -11.38
C GLY A 276 -31.91 8.75 -12.49
N GLU A 277 -32.58 9.86 -12.15
CA GLU A 277 -32.88 10.96 -13.08
C GLU A 277 -31.60 11.70 -13.51
N GLN A 278 -30.70 12.01 -12.58
CA GLN A 278 -29.44 12.75 -12.86
C GLN A 278 -28.47 11.97 -13.75
N LEU A 279 -28.37 10.65 -13.54
CA LEU A 279 -27.44 9.78 -14.25
C LEU A 279 -28.08 9.05 -15.44
N GLU A 280 -29.35 9.32 -15.74
CA GLU A 280 -30.15 8.64 -16.77
C GLU A 280 -30.17 7.10 -16.60
N LEU A 281 -30.37 6.63 -15.37
CA LEU A 281 -30.39 5.22 -15.00
C LEU A 281 -31.81 4.73 -14.69
N ASN A 282 -32.12 3.49 -15.10
CA ASN A 282 -33.27 2.80 -14.54
C ASN A 282 -32.90 2.22 -13.17
N VAL A 283 -33.57 2.70 -12.12
CA VAL A 283 -33.33 2.31 -10.73
C VAL A 283 -34.48 1.50 -10.12
N GLU A 284 -35.52 1.16 -10.88
CA GLU A 284 -36.73 0.48 -10.37
C GLU A 284 -36.42 -0.87 -9.71
N ASP A 285 -35.44 -1.61 -10.25
CA ASP A 285 -35.06 -2.94 -9.75
C ASP A 285 -33.90 -2.91 -8.73
N VAL A 286 -33.36 -1.74 -8.40
CA VAL A 286 -32.19 -1.64 -7.52
C VAL A 286 -32.63 -1.86 -6.07
N GLN A 287 -32.12 -2.93 -5.46
CA GLN A 287 -32.39 -3.26 -4.07
C GLN A 287 -31.27 -2.75 -3.15
N PRO A 288 -31.60 -2.20 -1.96
CA PRO A 288 -30.59 -1.82 -0.98
C PRO A 288 -29.93 -3.04 -0.35
N VAL A 289 -28.63 -2.94 -0.14
CA VAL A 289 -27.87 -3.82 0.76
C VAL A 289 -27.82 -3.15 2.12
N LYS A 290 -28.53 -3.71 3.10
CA LYS A 290 -28.45 -3.24 4.49
C LYS A 290 -27.09 -3.63 5.08
N PHE A 291 -26.46 -2.71 5.78
CA PHE A 291 -25.27 -3.05 6.54
C PHE A 291 -25.66 -3.88 7.76
N ALA A 292 -24.83 -4.87 8.09
CA ALA A 292 -25.02 -5.73 9.25
C ALA A 292 -23.90 -5.47 10.29
N PRO A 293 -24.16 -5.74 11.58
CA PRO A 293 -23.17 -5.47 12.62
C PRO A 293 -22.01 -6.47 12.56
N LEU A 294 -20.79 -5.97 12.80
CA LEU A 294 -19.58 -6.81 12.90
C LEU A 294 -19.47 -7.49 14.28
N MET A 295 -20.10 -6.93 15.32
CA MET A 295 -20.10 -7.45 16.71
C MET A 295 -18.70 -7.82 17.24
N ILE A 296 -17.71 -6.97 17.00
CA ILE A 296 -16.34 -7.19 17.48
C ILE A 296 -16.14 -6.61 18.88
N GLN A 297 -15.64 -7.44 19.80
CA GLN A 297 -15.30 -7.06 21.18
C GLN A 297 -14.00 -7.73 21.60
N GLY A 298 -12.99 -6.93 21.96
CA GLY A 298 -11.63 -7.39 22.24
C GLY A 298 -11.54 -8.54 23.25
N LEU A 299 -12.26 -8.46 24.38
CA LEU A 299 -12.22 -9.53 25.39
C LEU A 299 -12.79 -10.86 24.86
N GLU A 300 -13.84 -10.81 24.03
CA GLU A 300 -14.40 -12.01 23.40
C GLU A 300 -13.46 -12.57 22.34
N CYS A 301 -12.80 -11.70 21.56
CA CYS A 301 -11.77 -12.12 20.63
C CYS A 301 -10.62 -12.87 21.32
N LEU A 302 -10.13 -12.34 22.45
CA LEU A 302 -9.06 -12.97 23.21
C LEU A 302 -9.45 -14.32 23.83
N LYS A 303 -10.72 -14.48 24.23
CA LYS A 303 -11.25 -15.76 24.72
C LYS A 303 -11.33 -16.81 23.62
N HIS A 304 -11.71 -16.42 22.40
CA HIS A 304 -11.93 -17.33 21.28
C HIS A 304 -10.73 -17.44 20.33
N ASP A 305 -9.62 -16.76 20.64
CA ASP A 305 -8.40 -16.74 19.84
C ASP A 305 -8.59 -16.20 18.41
N THR A 306 -9.41 -15.15 18.29
CA THR A 306 -9.74 -14.46 17.04
C THR A 306 -9.17 -13.04 17.01
N GLN A 307 -8.94 -12.47 15.83
CA GLN A 307 -8.46 -11.10 15.71
C GLN A 307 -9.63 -10.11 15.82
N CYS A 308 -9.44 -9.02 16.57
CA CYS A 308 -10.43 -7.95 16.74
C CYS A 308 -10.06 -6.65 16.02
N LEU A 309 -8.93 -6.64 15.30
CA LEU A 309 -8.58 -5.61 14.31
C LEU A 309 -8.50 -4.19 14.88
N GLY A 310 -8.12 -4.08 16.15
CA GLY A 310 -8.09 -2.79 16.85
C GLY A 310 -9.48 -2.27 17.13
N ASP A 311 -10.39 -3.13 17.59
CA ASP A 311 -11.73 -2.75 18.03
C ASP A 311 -11.69 -1.54 18.98
N CYS A 312 -12.64 -0.62 18.82
CA CYS A 312 -12.90 0.41 19.83
C CYS A 312 -14.11 -0.03 20.66
N PRO A 313 -13.96 -0.21 21.98
CA PRO A 313 -15.11 -0.42 22.86
C PRO A 313 -16.14 0.72 22.81
N ASP A 314 -15.69 1.90 22.41
CA ASP A 314 -16.48 3.11 22.22
C ASP A 314 -17.22 3.16 20.86
N ALA A 315 -17.10 2.14 20.00
CA ALA A 315 -17.69 2.16 18.66
C ALA A 315 -18.58 0.96 18.38
N ALA A 316 -19.69 1.21 17.69
CA ALA A 316 -20.42 0.19 16.95
C ALA A 316 -19.96 0.19 15.48
N TYR A 317 -19.79 -1.00 14.92
CA TYR A 317 -19.23 -1.27 13.59
C TYR A 317 -20.21 -2.03 12.70
N TYR A 318 -20.39 -1.53 11.47
CA TYR A 318 -21.29 -2.09 10.47
C TYR A 318 -20.61 -2.18 9.09
N GLY A 319 -21.06 -3.11 8.25
CA GLY A 319 -20.60 -3.22 6.87
C GLY A 319 -21.57 -3.99 5.97
N PRO A 320 -21.45 -3.87 4.64
CA PRO A 320 -22.29 -4.59 3.70
C PRO A 320 -21.82 -6.05 3.55
N TYR A 321 -22.73 -6.92 3.09
CA TYR A 321 -22.45 -8.32 2.72
C TYR A 321 -21.74 -9.14 3.81
N ILE A 322 -22.03 -8.83 5.07
CA ILE A 322 -21.62 -9.62 6.23
C ILE A 322 -22.61 -10.78 6.37
N ARG A 323 -22.13 -12.01 6.24
CA ARG A 323 -22.97 -13.21 6.30
C ARG A 323 -23.21 -13.58 7.77
N GLU A 324 -24.45 -13.61 8.24
CA GLU A 324 -24.76 -13.83 9.67
C GLU A 324 -24.10 -15.10 10.23
N ASP A 325 -24.26 -16.23 9.56
CA ASP A 325 -23.77 -17.55 10.01
C ASP A 325 -22.35 -17.90 9.54
N SER A 326 -21.56 -16.92 9.12
CA SER A 326 -20.23 -17.16 8.56
C SER A 326 -19.22 -16.12 9.00
N ASP A 327 -17.96 -16.50 8.96
CA ASP A 327 -16.82 -15.59 9.14
C ASP A 327 -16.54 -14.78 7.86
N VAL A 328 -17.31 -14.94 6.79
CA VAL A 328 -17.05 -14.30 5.48
C VAL A 328 -17.76 -12.96 5.33
N ILE A 329 -17.05 -11.97 4.81
CA ILE A 329 -17.57 -10.71 4.27
C ILE A 329 -17.25 -10.69 2.78
N ASP A 330 -18.27 -10.58 1.93
CA ASP A 330 -18.04 -10.47 0.48
C ASP A 330 -17.58 -9.04 0.14
N MET A 331 -16.54 -8.97 -0.68
CA MET A 331 -15.96 -7.71 -1.12
C MET A 331 -16.57 -7.26 -2.44
N LEU A 332 -16.58 -5.96 -2.63
CA LEU A 332 -17.14 -5.28 -3.78
C LEU A 332 -16.05 -4.94 -4.79
N THR A 333 -16.43 -4.90 -6.06
CA THR A 333 -15.68 -4.18 -7.10
C THR A 333 -16.38 -2.86 -7.37
N LEU A 334 -15.67 -1.92 -8.00
CA LEU A 334 -16.27 -0.69 -8.49
C LEU A 334 -15.72 -0.46 -9.89
N GLU A 335 -16.58 -0.56 -10.90
CA GLU A 335 -16.22 -0.33 -12.31
C GLU A 335 -16.20 1.17 -12.68
N ASP A 336 -15.67 1.50 -13.86
CA ASP A 336 -15.57 2.89 -14.34
C ASP A 336 -16.94 3.56 -14.58
N ASP A 337 -17.96 2.75 -14.88
CA ASP A 337 -19.34 3.15 -15.17
C ASP A 337 -20.31 2.78 -14.04
N GLU A 338 -19.78 2.56 -12.84
CA GLU A 338 -20.52 2.20 -11.65
C GLU A 338 -20.46 3.31 -10.59
N VAL A 339 -21.55 3.44 -9.83
CA VAL A 339 -21.68 4.30 -8.66
C VAL A 339 -22.18 3.45 -7.49
N HIS A 340 -21.41 3.43 -6.41
CA HIS A 340 -21.88 2.93 -5.12
C HIS A 340 -22.45 4.08 -4.32
N LEU A 341 -23.75 4.09 -4.12
CA LEU A 341 -24.49 5.13 -3.42
C LEU A 341 -24.88 4.63 -2.04
N VAL A 342 -24.50 5.38 -1.00
CA VAL A 342 -24.72 4.98 0.40
C VAL A 342 -25.66 5.98 1.05
N GLY A 343 -26.81 5.51 1.54
CA GLY A 343 -27.68 6.25 2.44
C GLY A 343 -27.24 6.05 3.88
N LEU A 344 -27.21 7.15 4.66
CA LEU A 344 -26.63 7.22 6.00
C LEU A 344 -27.61 7.87 6.98
N VAL A 345 -27.61 7.39 8.23
CA VAL A 345 -28.28 8.04 9.34
C VAL A 345 -27.31 8.97 10.04
N ASN A 346 -27.73 10.20 10.34
CA ASN A 346 -26.92 11.12 11.12
C ASN A 346 -27.09 10.84 12.61
N HIS A 347 -26.39 9.80 13.10
CA HIS A 347 -26.48 9.36 14.49
C HIS A 347 -26.16 10.45 15.53
N ARG A 348 -25.40 11.48 15.14
CA ARG A 348 -25.12 12.66 15.96
C ARG A 348 -26.32 13.59 16.09
N TYR A 349 -27.06 13.79 15.00
CA TYR A 349 -28.29 14.61 15.00
C TYR A 349 -29.29 14.08 16.03
N TRP A 350 -29.40 12.75 16.14
CA TRP A 350 -30.29 12.07 17.08
C TRP A 350 -29.69 11.88 18.49
N ASN A 351 -28.47 12.38 18.74
CA ASN A 351 -27.76 12.24 20.01
C ASN A 351 -27.57 10.78 20.46
N VAL A 352 -27.51 9.84 19.52
CA VAL A 352 -27.22 8.42 19.77
C VAL A 352 -25.70 8.19 19.83
N SER A 353 -24.94 9.06 19.17
CA SER A 353 -23.49 9.06 19.13
C SER A 353 -22.93 10.47 19.18
N VAL A 354 -21.67 10.63 19.60
CA VAL A 354 -20.94 11.89 19.50
C VAL A 354 -20.54 12.18 18.05
N TYR A 355 -20.16 11.13 17.31
CA TYR A 355 -19.96 11.20 15.87
C TYR A 355 -20.08 9.83 15.19
N GLY A 356 -20.32 9.86 13.87
CA GLY A 356 -20.25 8.68 13.01
C GLY A 356 -19.28 8.88 11.85
N SER A 357 -18.79 7.79 11.27
CA SER A 357 -18.04 7.80 10.02
C SER A 357 -18.36 6.60 9.13
N LEU A 358 -18.23 6.80 7.82
CA LEU A 358 -18.26 5.76 6.79
C LEU A 358 -16.90 5.76 6.09
N ALA A 359 -16.15 4.68 6.22
CA ALA A 359 -14.86 4.51 5.56
C ALA A 359 -14.97 3.56 4.37
N ALA A 360 -14.31 3.88 3.26
CA ALA A 360 -14.04 2.92 2.21
C ALA A 360 -12.71 2.20 2.51
N LEU A 361 -12.74 0.87 2.43
CA LEU A 361 -11.63 0.00 2.78
C LEU A 361 -11.28 -0.84 1.56
N ARG A 362 -9.99 -1.09 1.31
CA ARG A 362 -9.55 -1.94 0.19
C ARG A 362 -9.08 -3.29 0.70
N SER A 363 -9.16 -4.34 -0.11
CA SER A 363 -8.48 -5.60 0.22
C SER A 363 -6.97 -5.40 0.25
N ALA A 364 -6.27 -6.01 1.20
CA ALA A 364 -4.80 -6.00 1.22
C ALA A 364 -4.18 -6.72 0.01
N SER A 365 -4.96 -7.56 -0.68
CA SER A 365 -4.58 -8.25 -1.90
C SER A 365 -5.68 -8.07 -2.94
N SER A 366 -5.33 -7.65 -4.15
CA SER A 366 -6.25 -7.57 -5.28
C SER A 366 -6.80 -8.93 -5.74
N LYS A 367 -6.42 -10.04 -5.08
CA LYS A 367 -6.83 -11.41 -5.43
C LYS A 367 -7.95 -11.97 -4.55
N HIS A 368 -8.32 -11.31 -3.45
CA HIS A 368 -9.33 -11.84 -2.53
C HIS A 368 -10.62 -11.04 -2.61
N SER A 369 -11.67 -11.68 -3.12
CA SER A 369 -13.05 -11.17 -3.16
C SER A 369 -13.81 -11.36 -1.84
N THR A 370 -13.15 -11.89 -0.81
CA THR A 370 -13.75 -12.18 0.50
C THR A 370 -12.80 -11.79 1.61
N LEU A 371 -13.34 -11.31 2.74
CA LEU A 371 -12.61 -11.10 3.99
C LEU A 371 -13.12 -12.05 5.07
N SER A 372 -12.29 -12.27 6.08
CA SER A 372 -12.68 -12.93 7.31
C SER A 372 -13.05 -11.88 8.37
N LYS A 373 -14.14 -12.04 9.12
CA LYS A 373 -14.50 -11.17 10.25
C LYS A 373 -13.47 -11.28 11.37
N THR A 374 -12.98 -12.50 11.60
CA THR A 374 -12.01 -12.85 12.64
C THR A 374 -10.55 -12.73 12.21
N ARG A 375 -10.28 -12.51 10.92
CA ARG A 375 -8.93 -12.35 10.31
C ARG A 375 -8.98 -11.39 9.13
N MET A 376 -9.51 -10.21 9.35
CA MET A 376 -9.74 -9.25 8.28
C MET A 376 -8.42 -8.67 7.77
N ASN A 377 -8.06 -9.02 6.53
CA ASN A 377 -6.87 -8.49 5.87
C ASN A 377 -7.26 -7.35 4.92
N ILE A 378 -7.68 -6.23 5.51
CA ILE A 378 -8.07 -5.01 4.80
C ILE A 378 -7.01 -3.93 4.91
N ARG A 379 -7.13 -2.92 4.05
CA ARG A 379 -6.43 -1.68 4.18
C ARG A 379 -7.33 -0.46 4.23
N ALA A 380 -7.00 0.47 5.13
CA ALA A 380 -7.64 1.78 5.15
C ALA A 380 -7.39 2.49 3.82
N THR A 381 -8.38 3.25 3.35
CA THR A 381 -8.15 4.26 2.31
C THR A 381 -8.33 5.64 2.95
N PRO A 382 -7.80 6.71 2.36
CA PRO A 382 -8.11 8.06 2.82
C PRO A 382 -9.56 8.47 2.50
N LEU A 383 -10.33 7.60 1.84
CA LEU A 383 -11.69 7.87 1.42
C LEU A 383 -12.68 7.50 2.53
N GLY A 384 -13.57 8.44 2.80
CA GLY A 384 -14.68 8.26 3.72
C GLY A 384 -15.29 9.60 4.07
N VAL A 385 -16.32 9.54 4.89
CA VAL A 385 -17.06 10.72 5.37
C VAL A 385 -17.41 10.56 6.83
N THR A 386 -17.74 11.68 7.46
CA THR A 386 -18.10 11.80 8.85
C THR A 386 -19.42 12.54 9.00
N THR A 387 -20.06 12.43 10.16
CA THR A 387 -21.28 13.20 10.49
C THR A 387 -21.14 14.72 10.38
N PHE A 388 -19.91 15.23 10.25
CA PHE A 388 -19.62 16.66 10.09
C PHE A 388 -19.55 17.10 8.62
N ASP A 389 -19.51 16.16 7.69
CA ASP A 389 -19.55 16.43 6.26
C ASP A 389 -21.01 16.57 5.76
N PHE A 390 -21.98 16.28 6.62
CA PHE A 390 -23.40 16.33 6.30
C PHE A 390 -23.99 17.69 6.69
N GLU A 391 -25.00 18.14 5.94
CA GLU A 391 -25.88 19.20 6.42
C GLU A 391 -26.55 18.79 7.74
N ALA A 392 -27.08 19.75 8.49
CA ALA A 392 -27.81 19.50 9.74
C ALA A 392 -29.18 18.83 9.49
N SER A 393 -29.12 17.62 8.95
CA SER A 393 -30.22 16.77 8.51
C SER A 393 -30.16 15.42 9.22
N PRO A 394 -31.31 14.77 9.48
CA PRO A 394 -31.36 13.45 10.09
C PRO A 394 -30.75 12.34 9.22
N PHE A 395 -30.71 12.54 7.90
CA PHE A 395 -30.14 11.58 6.93
C PHE A 395 -29.22 12.27 5.93
N ALA A 396 -28.29 11.50 5.39
CA ALA A 396 -27.33 11.94 4.38
C ALA A 396 -27.15 10.86 3.30
N SER A 397 -26.60 11.26 2.15
CA SER A 397 -26.27 10.35 1.06
C SER A 397 -24.91 10.66 0.48
N TRP A 398 -24.14 9.61 0.18
CA TRP A 398 -22.79 9.75 -0.34
C TRP A 398 -22.49 8.73 -1.44
N ALA A 399 -21.96 9.20 -2.57
CA ALA A 399 -21.61 8.39 -3.72
C ALA A 399 -20.09 8.13 -3.80
N PHE A 400 -19.73 6.91 -4.20
CA PHE A 400 -18.37 6.52 -4.55
C PHE A 400 -18.36 6.02 -5.99
N THR A 401 -17.53 6.63 -6.85
CA THR A 401 -17.41 6.25 -8.27
C THR A 401 -15.97 6.43 -8.75
N ARG A 402 -15.58 5.79 -9.84
CA ARG A 402 -14.28 6.06 -10.49
C ARG A 402 -14.31 7.21 -11.48
N SER A 403 -15.51 7.71 -11.82
CA SER A 403 -15.70 8.74 -12.83
C SER A 403 -15.90 10.12 -12.20
N THR A 404 -14.98 11.04 -12.48
CA THR A 404 -15.17 12.46 -12.13
C THR A 404 -16.43 13.03 -12.79
N GLU A 405 -16.72 12.64 -14.03
CA GLU A 405 -17.92 13.07 -14.75
C GLU A 405 -19.21 12.63 -14.02
N LEU A 406 -19.25 11.39 -13.50
CA LEU A 406 -20.40 10.93 -12.73
C LEU A 406 -20.53 11.68 -11.40
N CYS A 407 -19.42 11.98 -10.73
CA CYS A 407 -19.47 12.82 -9.53
C CYS A 407 -19.97 14.25 -9.84
N ASP A 408 -19.51 14.86 -10.92
CA ASP A 408 -19.90 16.24 -11.29
C ASP A 408 -21.37 16.34 -11.69
N GLN A 409 -21.97 15.24 -12.18
CA GLN A 409 -23.41 15.17 -12.50
C GLN A 409 -24.29 15.04 -11.25
N LEU A 410 -23.75 14.54 -10.14
CA LEU A 410 -24.50 14.42 -8.90
C LEU A 410 -24.61 15.80 -8.23
N SER A 411 -25.84 16.28 -8.04
CA SER A 411 -26.08 17.57 -7.41
C SER A 411 -26.07 17.46 -5.88
N THR A 412 -25.84 18.59 -5.20
CA THR A 412 -26.16 18.72 -3.77
C THR A 412 -27.65 18.36 -3.54
N PRO A 413 -28.00 17.69 -2.42
CA PRO A 413 -27.18 17.45 -1.23
C PRO A 413 -26.36 16.15 -1.26
N ILE A 414 -26.25 15.46 -2.40
CA ILE A 414 -25.50 14.20 -2.49
C ILE A 414 -24.01 14.51 -2.59
N GLY A 415 -23.24 14.13 -1.58
CA GLY A 415 -21.79 14.20 -1.68
C GLY A 415 -21.23 13.10 -2.56
N CYS A 416 -20.09 13.33 -3.19
CA CYS A 416 -19.45 12.35 -4.06
C CYS A 416 -17.94 12.28 -3.84
N THR A 417 -17.39 11.08 -3.94
CA THR A 417 -15.96 10.81 -3.83
C THR A 417 -15.47 9.98 -5.01
N VAL A 418 -14.43 10.47 -5.68
CA VAL A 418 -13.78 9.76 -6.77
C VAL A 418 -12.77 8.73 -6.23
N VAL A 419 -13.02 7.46 -6.51
CA VAL A 419 -12.16 6.32 -6.16
C VAL A 419 -11.08 6.14 -7.22
N GLU A 420 -9.95 6.83 -7.04
CA GLU A 420 -8.80 6.69 -7.91
C GLU A 420 -8.06 5.34 -7.78
N GLU A 421 -7.26 4.99 -8.80
CA GLU A 421 -6.42 3.77 -8.85
C GLU A 421 -5.50 3.62 -7.63
N ARG A 422 -5.02 4.75 -7.06
CA ARG A 422 -4.16 4.74 -5.86
C ARG A 422 -4.92 4.33 -4.60
N HIS A 423 -6.22 4.62 -4.54
CA HIS A 423 -7.07 4.26 -3.41
C HIS A 423 -7.43 2.78 -3.52
N VAL A 424 -8.05 2.40 -4.63
CA VAL A 424 -8.42 1.02 -4.94
C VAL A 424 -8.08 0.77 -6.40
N ALA A 425 -7.24 -0.24 -6.69
CA ALA A 425 -6.90 -0.61 -8.06
C ALA A 425 -8.16 -0.99 -8.86
N SER A 426 -8.18 -0.79 -10.18
CA SER A 426 -9.36 -1.05 -11.04
C SER A 426 -9.85 -2.50 -10.97
N ASN A 427 -8.96 -3.46 -10.74
CA ASN A 427 -9.27 -4.87 -10.50
C ASN A 427 -9.19 -5.26 -9.02
N GLY A 428 -9.13 -4.27 -8.14
CA GLY A 428 -9.07 -4.43 -6.71
C GLY A 428 -10.47 -4.53 -6.11
N PHE A 429 -10.50 -5.06 -4.90
CA PHE A 429 -11.71 -5.23 -4.12
C PHE A 429 -11.76 -4.16 -3.02
N LEU A 430 -12.97 -3.70 -2.70
CA LEU A 430 -13.24 -2.75 -1.62
C LEU A 430 -14.46 -3.17 -0.80
N THR A 431 -14.60 -2.61 0.38
CA THR A 431 -15.81 -2.69 1.20
C THR A 431 -15.99 -1.38 1.95
N TYR A 432 -17.09 -1.27 2.68
CA TYR A 432 -17.41 -0.10 3.50
C TYR A 432 -17.50 -0.50 4.96
N CYS A 433 -17.07 0.39 5.84
CA CYS A 433 -17.22 0.23 7.28
C CYS A 433 -17.83 1.50 7.86
N GLU A 434 -19.05 1.38 8.36
CA GLU A 434 -19.70 2.40 9.16
C GLU A 434 -19.32 2.22 10.63
N ARG A 435 -19.02 3.33 11.30
CA ARG A 435 -18.54 3.39 12.68
C ARG A 435 -19.26 4.48 13.43
N ILE A 436 -19.81 4.13 14.57
CA ILE A 436 -20.68 5.02 15.33
C ILE A 436 -20.11 5.10 16.74
N TYR A 437 -19.55 6.26 17.07
CA TYR A 437 -18.70 6.43 18.23
C TYR A 437 -19.41 7.14 19.37
N LEU A 438 -19.28 6.52 20.53
CA LEU A 438 -19.57 7.03 21.86
C LEU A 438 -21.01 7.50 22.04
N ASN A 439 -21.81 6.69 22.71
CA ASN A 439 -23.13 7.08 23.19
C ASN A 439 -22.97 8.09 24.35
N PRO A 440 -23.51 9.32 24.23
CA PRO A 440 -23.38 10.35 25.26
C PRO A 440 -23.98 9.97 26.63
N THR A 441 -24.94 9.05 26.65
CA THR A 441 -25.66 8.61 27.85
C THR A 441 -24.83 7.60 28.64
N THR A 442 -24.24 6.61 27.98
CA THR A 442 -23.52 5.52 28.66
C THR A 442 -22.02 5.78 28.77
N GLY A 443 -21.47 6.70 27.96
CA GLY A 443 -20.02 6.92 27.89
C GLY A 443 -19.24 5.73 27.32
N THR A 444 -19.91 4.89 26.51
CA THR A 444 -19.37 3.70 25.81
C THR A 444 -19.90 3.65 24.38
N GLY A 445 -19.54 2.64 23.59
CA GLY A 445 -20.11 2.46 22.26
C GLY A 445 -21.63 2.28 22.31
N PRO A 446 -22.40 2.88 21.37
CA PRO A 446 -23.84 2.65 21.32
C PRO A 446 -24.16 1.17 21.14
N HIS A 447 -25.30 0.73 21.68
CA HIS A 447 -25.73 -0.64 21.49
C HIS A 447 -26.23 -0.85 20.05
N TRP A 448 -25.84 -1.96 19.42
CA TRP A 448 -26.18 -2.27 18.03
C TRP A 448 -27.69 -2.26 17.78
N ASP A 449 -28.47 -2.80 18.73
CA ASP A 449 -29.93 -2.81 18.64
C ASP A 449 -30.56 -1.41 18.59
N ASP A 450 -29.90 -0.37 19.08
CA ASP A 450 -30.46 0.98 19.15
C ASP A 450 -30.26 1.76 17.83
N LEU A 451 -29.49 1.20 16.89
CA LEU A 451 -29.01 1.88 15.70
C LEU A 451 -29.74 1.43 14.44
N LEU A 452 -29.91 2.36 13.51
CA LEU A 452 -30.38 2.10 12.15
C LEU A 452 -29.19 2.18 11.18
N PRO A 453 -28.71 1.06 10.62
CA PRO A 453 -27.46 1.05 9.86
C PRO A 453 -27.61 1.57 8.43
N ALA A 454 -26.47 1.93 7.82
CA ALA A 454 -26.39 2.41 6.44
C ALA A 454 -26.93 1.41 5.40
N ARG A 455 -27.24 1.95 4.21
CA ARG A 455 -27.73 1.18 3.05
C ARG A 455 -26.92 1.50 1.81
N LEU A 456 -26.47 0.46 1.13
CA LEU A 456 -25.71 0.57 -0.12
C LEU A 456 -26.59 0.21 -1.33
N PHE A 457 -26.51 1.04 -2.36
CA PHE A 457 -27.11 0.85 -3.68
C PHE A 457 -25.99 0.78 -4.71
N GLN A 458 -25.99 -0.25 -5.56
CA GLN A 458 -25.02 -0.40 -6.65
C GLN A 458 -25.70 -0.03 -7.97
N LEU A 459 -25.24 1.06 -8.57
CA LEU A 459 -25.83 1.63 -9.77
C LEU A 459 -24.85 1.45 -10.93
N LYS A 460 -25.24 0.68 -11.94
CA LYS A 460 -24.43 0.45 -13.13
C LYS A 460 -25.06 1.12 -14.34
N ARG A 461 -24.31 2.01 -14.99
CA ARG A 461 -24.76 2.59 -16.26
C ARG A 461 -24.74 1.48 -17.31
N ARG A 462 -25.90 1.21 -17.93
CA ARG A 462 -25.91 0.39 -19.14
C ARG A 462 -25.08 1.13 -20.18
N ARG A 463 -23.83 0.70 -20.39
CA ARG A 463 -23.16 0.98 -21.65
C ARG A 463 -24.13 0.52 -22.74
N LYS A 464 -24.59 1.44 -23.59
CA LYS A 464 -24.80 1.06 -24.98
C LYS A 464 -23.49 0.41 -25.34
N SER A 465 -23.46 -0.93 -25.46
CA SER A 465 -22.32 -1.63 -26.03
C SER A 465 -21.94 -0.79 -27.23
N PRO A 466 -20.77 -0.13 -27.23
CA PRO A 466 -20.35 0.60 -28.41
C PRO A 466 -20.44 -0.48 -29.47
N THR A 467 -21.31 -0.27 -30.46
CA THR A 467 -21.37 -1.12 -31.64
C THR A 467 -19.93 -1.37 -31.98
N GLU A 468 -19.51 -2.61 -31.83
CA GLU A 468 -18.12 -3.03 -31.90
C GLU A 468 -17.73 -2.78 -33.35
N THR A 469 -17.39 -1.53 -33.66
CA THR A 469 -16.92 -1.12 -34.96
C THR A 469 -15.62 -1.87 -35.07
N ALA A 470 -15.66 -2.90 -35.90
CA ALA A 470 -14.56 -3.76 -36.25
C ALA A 470 -13.40 -2.88 -36.74
N VAL A 471 -12.59 -2.40 -35.81
CA VAL A 471 -11.27 -1.84 -36.08
C VAL A 471 -10.30 -3.00 -35.96
N VAL A 472 -10.51 -4.02 -36.79
CA VAL A 472 -9.49 -5.01 -37.13
C VAL A 472 -9.62 -5.22 -38.63
N GLY A 473 -8.75 -4.59 -39.39
CA GLY A 473 -8.49 -5.05 -40.74
C GLY A 473 -6.99 -5.04 -40.97
N GLY A 474 -6.49 -6.12 -41.55
CA GLY A 474 -5.06 -6.33 -41.74
C GLY A 474 -4.31 -6.75 -40.47
N LEU A 475 -4.78 -7.77 -39.73
CA LEU A 475 -3.85 -8.49 -38.85
C LEU A 475 -2.64 -8.97 -39.67
N PRO A 476 -1.41 -8.91 -39.14
CA PRO A 476 -0.23 -9.40 -39.84
C PRO A 476 -0.42 -10.88 -40.20
N GLU A 477 0.26 -11.32 -41.24
CA GLU A 477 0.27 -12.73 -41.62
C GLU A 477 0.71 -13.61 -40.43
N ALA A 478 0.22 -14.85 -40.41
CA ALA A 478 0.60 -15.79 -39.38
C ALA A 478 2.10 -16.10 -39.48
N ILE A 479 2.84 -15.88 -38.39
CA ILE A 479 4.29 -16.12 -38.31
C ILE A 479 4.50 -17.41 -37.52
N PRO A 480 5.05 -18.48 -38.15
CA PRO A 480 5.33 -19.73 -37.44
C PRO A 480 6.20 -19.52 -36.20
N VAL A 481 5.92 -20.29 -35.16
CA VAL A 481 6.72 -20.30 -33.93
C VAL A 481 7.35 -21.66 -33.71
N GLN A 482 8.59 -21.65 -33.24
CA GLN A 482 9.24 -22.86 -32.78
C GLN A 482 8.66 -23.25 -31.41
N VAL A 483 8.30 -24.52 -31.28
CA VAL A 483 7.99 -25.16 -30.00
C VAL A 483 9.24 -25.83 -29.48
N PHE A 484 9.65 -25.45 -28.28
CA PHE A 484 10.78 -25.99 -27.55
C PHE A 484 10.32 -27.14 -26.65
N ASN A 485 11.26 -28.02 -26.29
CA ASN A 485 11.00 -29.04 -25.29
C ASN A 485 10.95 -28.37 -23.91
N GLN A 486 10.03 -28.80 -23.04
CA GLN A 486 9.88 -28.32 -21.65
C GLN A 486 11.17 -28.36 -20.82
N SER A 487 12.13 -29.22 -21.19
CA SER A 487 13.45 -29.29 -20.56
C SER A 487 14.42 -28.18 -20.98
N VAL A 488 14.13 -27.45 -22.05
CA VAL A 488 14.99 -26.38 -22.58
C VAL A 488 14.78 -25.13 -21.74
N PRO A 489 15.82 -24.61 -21.06
CA PRO A 489 15.68 -23.41 -20.26
C PRO A 489 15.51 -22.17 -21.15
N MET A 490 14.83 -21.17 -20.62
CA MET A 490 14.69 -19.86 -21.25
C MET A 490 15.76 -18.90 -20.71
N HIS A 491 16.56 -18.34 -21.61
CA HIS A 491 17.45 -17.23 -21.31
C HIS A 491 16.72 -15.92 -21.53
N PHE A 492 16.15 -15.38 -20.45
CA PHE A 492 15.38 -14.14 -20.50
C PHE A 492 16.29 -12.92 -20.29
N THR A 493 16.43 -12.07 -21.31
CA THR A 493 17.11 -10.77 -21.20
C THR A 493 16.13 -9.76 -20.64
N HIS A 494 16.44 -9.21 -19.47
CA HIS A 494 15.57 -8.23 -18.82
C HIS A 494 15.88 -6.84 -19.36
N ILE A 495 14.90 -6.23 -20.02
CA ILE A 495 14.95 -4.79 -20.32
C ILE A 495 14.24 -4.10 -19.17
N VAL A 496 14.95 -3.19 -18.49
CA VAL A 496 14.41 -2.56 -17.29
C VAL A 496 13.02 -1.94 -17.54
N LYS A 497 12.10 -2.14 -16.59
CA LYS A 497 10.70 -1.67 -16.63
C LYS A 497 9.82 -2.14 -17.81
N THR A 498 10.17 -3.27 -18.41
CA THR A 498 9.30 -3.99 -19.38
C THR A 498 8.50 -5.15 -18.77
N GLY A 499 8.48 -5.28 -17.44
CA GLY A 499 7.66 -6.26 -16.73
C GLY A 499 8.33 -7.63 -16.53
N GLY A 500 9.65 -7.72 -16.70
CA GLY A 500 10.42 -8.96 -16.52
C GLY A 500 10.17 -9.64 -15.17
N GLU A 501 10.20 -8.92 -14.06
CA GLU A 501 9.97 -9.52 -12.73
C GLU A 501 8.54 -10.04 -12.54
N SER A 502 7.55 -9.41 -13.19
CA SER A 502 6.19 -9.95 -13.18
C SER A 502 6.12 -11.29 -13.91
N LEU A 503 6.92 -11.46 -14.96
CA LEU A 503 7.07 -12.73 -15.68
C LEU A 503 7.80 -13.76 -14.79
N GLU A 504 8.85 -13.35 -14.09
CA GLU A 504 9.59 -14.22 -13.16
C GLU A 504 8.69 -14.78 -12.06
N LEU A 505 7.89 -13.92 -11.41
CA LEU A 505 6.94 -14.33 -10.38
C LEU A 505 5.88 -15.30 -10.93
N HIS A 506 5.44 -15.11 -12.18
CA HIS A 506 4.49 -16.01 -12.82
C HIS A 506 5.11 -17.36 -13.15
N LEU A 507 6.36 -17.39 -13.62
CA LEU A 507 7.07 -18.60 -14.04
C LEU A 507 7.69 -19.37 -12.88
N ALA A 508 7.99 -18.72 -11.76
CA ALA A 508 8.57 -19.36 -10.58
C ALA A 508 7.83 -20.64 -10.10
N PRO A 509 6.48 -20.68 -10.04
CA PRO A 509 5.76 -21.89 -9.70
C PRO A 509 5.53 -22.86 -10.87
N GLN A 510 5.90 -22.49 -12.10
CA GLN A 510 5.57 -23.27 -13.29
C GLN A 510 6.64 -24.33 -13.56
N PRO A 511 6.25 -25.54 -14.02
CA PRO A 511 7.22 -26.57 -14.38
C PRO A 511 8.04 -26.20 -15.63
N ALA A 512 7.42 -25.48 -16.58
CA ALA A 512 8.03 -24.97 -17.80
C ALA A 512 7.26 -23.73 -18.34
N PRO A 513 7.93 -22.77 -18.99
CA PRO A 513 9.39 -22.71 -19.15
C PRO A 513 10.08 -22.28 -17.84
N ARG A 514 11.31 -22.77 -17.65
CA ARG A 514 12.17 -22.38 -16.52
C ARG A 514 13.14 -21.31 -16.96
N LEU A 515 13.21 -20.22 -16.20
CA LEU A 515 14.18 -19.15 -16.43
C LEU A 515 15.59 -19.61 -16.00
N ASP A 516 16.57 -19.35 -16.86
CA ASP A 516 17.98 -19.58 -16.57
C ASP A 516 18.85 -18.34 -16.82
N TYR A 517 19.32 -17.76 -15.72
CA TYR A 517 20.23 -16.62 -15.68
C TYR A 517 21.70 -16.99 -15.88
N SER A 518 22.04 -18.24 -16.21
CA SER A 518 23.43 -18.68 -16.40
C SER A 518 24.13 -17.92 -17.53
N ALA A 519 23.40 -17.59 -18.60
CA ALA A 519 23.90 -16.77 -19.69
C ALA A 519 24.28 -15.37 -19.18
N CYS A 520 23.40 -14.70 -18.45
CA CYS A 520 23.68 -13.38 -17.92
C CYS A 520 24.82 -13.37 -16.89
N ARG A 521 24.91 -14.38 -16.02
CA ARG A 521 26.07 -14.54 -15.11
C ARG A 521 27.39 -14.69 -15.86
N LYS A 522 27.41 -15.46 -16.95
CA LYS A 522 28.59 -15.61 -17.82
C LYS A 522 28.92 -14.30 -18.54
N ALA A 523 27.92 -13.57 -19.02
CA ALA A 523 28.10 -12.26 -19.64
C ALA A 523 28.70 -11.25 -18.64
N ALA A 524 28.18 -11.20 -17.41
CA ALA A 524 28.70 -10.35 -16.34
C ALA A 524 30.17 -10.65 -15.99
N VAL A 525 30.57 -11.93 -15.99
CA VAL A 525 31.99 -12.32 -15.76
C VAL A 525 32.89 -11.92 -16.92
N ARG A 526 32.38 -11.93 -18.15
CA ARG A 526 33.13 -11.55 -19.37
C ARG A 526 33.11 -10.04 -19.64
N PHE A 527 32.61 -9.23 -18.72
CA PHE A 527 32.48 -7.79 -18.91
C PHE A 527 33.84 -7.12 -19.17
N GLN A 528 34.03 -6.66 -20.41
CA GLN A 528 35.26 -6.02 -20.93
C GLN A 528 35.13 -4.50 -21.08
N GLY A 529 34.19 -3.88 -20.35
CA GLY A 529 33.92 -2.44 -20.48
C GLY A 529 35.18 -1.56 -20.35
N PRO A 530 35.12 -0.34 -20.92
CA PRO A 530 36.30 0.44 -21.24
C PRO A 530 37.14 0.78 -20.01
N ALA A 531 38.45 0.87 -20.21
CA ALA A 531 39.32 1.59 -19.30
C ALA A 531 38.87 3.07 -19.38
N ALA A 532 38.31 3.59 -18.30
CA ALA A 532 37.73 4.92 -18.28
C ALA A 532 38.81 6.00 -18.28
N GLU A 533 39.41 6.25 -19.45
CA GLU A 533 40.44 7.29 -19.61
C GLU A 533 39.83 8.70 -19.57
N ASN A 534 38.53 8.83 -19.89
CA ASN A 534 37.81 10.11 -20.02
C ASN A 534 36.52 10.17 -19.19
N VAL A 535 36.45 9.52 -18.03
CA VAL A 535 35.33 9.68 -17.07
C VAL A 535 35.95 9.72 -15.68
N SER A 536 35.41 10.53 -14.75
CA SER A 536 35.83 10.49 -13.36
C SER A 536 35.93 9.04 -12.86
N TYR A 537 37.13 8.65 -12.42
CA TYR A 537 37.46 7.26 -12.06
C TYR A 537 36.44 6.64 -11.10
N GLY A 538 35.88 7.45 -10.20
CA GLY A 538 34.82 7.04 -9.27
C GLY A 538 33.51 6.68 -9.96
N CYS A 539 33.04 7.52 -10.90
CA CYS A 539 31.78 7.29 -11.62
C CYS A 539 31.88 6.06 -12.53
N ALA A 540 32.93 5.94 -13.34
CA ALA A 540 33.06 4.79 -14.25
C ALA A 540 33.22 3.46 -13.52
N THR A 541 33.96 3.45 -12.41
CA THR A 541 34.11 2.24 -11.57
C THR A 541 32.78 1.84 -10.92
N ALA A 542 32.01 2.82 -10.44
CA ALA A 542 30.69 2.58 -9.87
C ALA A 542 29.70 2.07 -10.93
N ALA A 543 29.62 2.73 -12.09
CA ALA A 543 28.78 2.33 -13.22
C ALA A 543 29.10 0.91 -13.70
N ARG A 544 30.38 0.59 -13.89
CA ARG A 544 30.83 -0.76 -14.22
C ARG A 544 30.39 -1.80 -13.18
N SER A 545 30.55 -1.49 -11.90
CA SER A 545 30.19 -2.40 -10.81
C SER A 545 28.69 -2.67 -10.77
N VAL A 546 27.87 -1.62 -10.94
CA VAL A 546 26.42 -1.71 -11.05
C VAL A 546 26.02 -2.57 -12.25
N SER A 547 26.58 -2.33 -13.43
CA SER A 547 26.24 -3.08 -14.62
C SER A 547 26.59 -4.56 -14.54
N ILE A 548 27.75 -4.89 -13.95
CA ILE A 548 28.12 -6.28 -13.68
C ILE A 548 27.12 -6.92 -12.72
N ALA A 549 26.74 -6.21 -11.65
CA ALA A 549 25.79 -6.71 -10.66
C ALA A 549 24.39 -6.92 -11.24
N LEU A 550 23.82 -5.92 -11.91
CA LEU A 550 22.48 -5.97 -12.49
C LEU A 550 22.40 -6.98 -13.64
N CYS A 551 23.43 -7.07 -14.48
CA CYS A 551 23.53 -8.12 -15.48
C CYS A 551 23.58 -9.52 -14.83
N GLY A 552 24.42 -9.73 -13.82
CA GLY A 552 24.58 -11.04 -13.19
C GLY A 552 23.39 -11.49 -12.31
N LEU A 553 22.67 -10.55 -11.70
CA LEU A 553 21.58 -10.82 -10.76
C LEU A 553 20.21 -10.82 -11.44
N ASN A 554 19.92 -9.81 -12.26
CA ASN A 554 18.60 -9.57 -12.83
C ASN A 554 18.53 -9.77 -14.35
N CYS A 555 19.61 -10.27 -14.98
CA CYS A 555 19.71 -10.34 -16.45
C CYS A 555 19.56 -8.99 -17.16
N GLU A 556 19.81 -7.87 -16.46
CA GLU A 556 19.81 -6.54 -17.04
C GLU A 556 21.14 -6.26 -17.78
N CYS A 557 21.39 -7.09 -18.79
CA CYS A 557 22.60 -7.06 -19.62
C CYS A 557 22.35 -6.40 -20.98
N CYS A 558 23.41 -6.17 -21.75
CA CYS A 558 23.30 -5.96 -23.18
C CYS A 558 22.84 -7.23 -23.90
N ALA A 559 21.86 -7.12 -24.80
CA ALA A 559 21.30 -8.28 -25.49
C ALA A 559 22.35 -9.06 -26.31
N LYS A 560 23.27 -8.34 -26.98
CA LYS A 560 24.38 -8.95 -27.76
C LYS A 560 25.27 -9.86 -26.89
N ASP A 561 25.47 -9.52 -25.62
CA ASP A 561 26.36 -10.27 -24.73
C ASP A 561 25.73 -11.57 -24.21
N VAL A 562 24.43 -11.52 -23.91
CA VAL A 562 23.66 -12.69 -23.46
C VAL A 562 23.47 -13.69 -24.62
N ARG A 563 23.15 -13.18 -25.81
CA ARG A 563 22.84 -14.01 -26.99
C ARG A 563 24.05 -14.73 -27.58
N LYS A 564 25.27 -14.30 -27.32
CA LYS A 564 26.50 -15.01 -27.73
C LYS A 564 26.72 -16.32 -26.96
N ILE A 565 25.93 -16.59 -25.93
CA ILE A 565 26.07 -17.77 -25.07
C ILE A 565 25.12 -18.85 -25.57
N SER A 566 25.68 -20.01 -25.91
CA SER A 566 24.92 -21.13 -26.48
C SER A 566 24.08 -21.89 -25.44
N GLY A 567 22.98 -22.48 -25.92
CA GLY A 567 22.03 -23.26 -25.14
C GLY A 567 20.73 -22.50 -24.91
N GLY A 568 19.65 -23.23 -24.54
CA GLY A 568 18.35 -22.64 -24.25
C GLY A 568 17.65 -21.99 -25.45
N PHE A 569 16.54 -21.31 -25.18
CA PHE A 569 15.93 -20.36 -26.10
C PHE A 569 15.88 -18.98 -25.46
N HIS A 570 16.05 -17.93 -26.26
CA HIS A 570 16.19 -16.56 -25.77
C HIS A 570 14.86 -15.83 -25.81
N GLY A 571 14.59 -15.03 -24.79
CA GLY A 571 13.42 -14.14 -24.82
C GLY A 571 13.60 -12.79 -24.16
N THR A 572 12.71 -11.86 -24.48
CA THR A 572 12.69 -10.51 -23.90
C THR A 572 11.27 -9.93 -23.92
N LEU A 573 11.04 -8.86 -23.14
CA LEU A 573 9.81 -8.07 -23.13
C LEU A 573 10.10 -6.65 -23.64
N ILE A 574 9.17 -6.12 -24.42
CA ILE A 574 9.18 -4.74 -24.91
C ILE A 574 7.93 -4.02 -24.39
N ARG A 575 7.98 -2.71 -24.22
CA ARG A 575 6.87 -1.88 -23.74
C ARG A 575 6.67 -0.67 -24.65
N SER A 576 5.44 -0.17 -24.74
CA SER A 576 5.16 1.03 -25.53
C SER A 576 6.03 2.21 -25.04
N PRO A 577 6.65 2.98 -25.94
CA PRO A 577 7.68 3.95 -25.58
C PRO A 577 7.26 4.95 -24.50
N ARG A 578 6.11 5.62 -24.67
CA ARG A 578 5.57 6.54 -23.66
C ARG A 578 5.40 5.87 -22.30
N ALA A 579 4.84 4.66 -22.24
CA ALA A 579 4.63 3.94 -20.99
C ALA A 579 5.95 3.46 -20.36
N HIS A 580 6.94 3.10 -21.18
CA HIS A 580 8.29 2.73 -20.74
C HIS A 580 9.00 3.93 -20.11
N THR A 581 9.08 5.06 -20.80
CA THR A 581 9.67 6.31 -20.29
C THR A 581 9.04 6.74 -18.98
N LEU A 582 7.70 6.73 -18.89
CA LEU A 582 7.01 7.11 -17.66
C LEU A 582 7.25 6.13 -16.51
N SER A 583 7.42 4.84 -16.80
CA SER A 583 7.72 3.83 -15.78
C SER A 583 9.14 3.98 -15.25
N ILE A 584 10.09 4.33 -16.13
CA ILE A 584 11.49 4.60 -15.78
C ILE A 584 11.59 5.90 -14.98
N PHE A 585 10.96 6.98 -15.47
CA PHE A 585 10.89 8.25 -14.76
C PHE A 585 10.23 8.09 -13.40
N SER A 586 9.10 7.39 -13.32
CA SER A 586 8.42 7.20 -12.04
C SER A 586 9.20 6.29 -11.09
N GLN A 587 10.07 5.40 -11.59
CA GLN A 587 11.00 4.68 -10.72
C GLN A 587 12.02 5.65 -10.11
N CYS A 588 12.66 6.47 -10.94
CA CYS A 588 13.58 7.52 -10.51
C CYS A 588 12.89 8.52 -9.54
N HIS A 589 11.62 8.86 -9.74
CA HIS A 589 10.93 9.88 -8.93
C HIS A 589 10.23 9.33 -7.66
N VAL A 590 9.60 8.14 -7.74
CA VAL A 590 8.77 7.59 -6.64
C VAL A 590 9.50 6.49 -5.89
N ALA A 591 10.22 5.62 -6.59
CA ALA A 591 10.94 4.50 -5.98
C ALA A 591 12.08 5.03 -5.08
N HIS A 592 12.60 6.22 -5.36
CA HIS A 592 13.61 6.85 -4.53
C HIS A 592 13.09 7.55 -3.27
N GLN A 593 11.78 7.52 -3.01
CA GLN A 593 11.28 7.82 -1.67
C GLN A 593 11.83 6.75 -0.72
N ASN A 594 12.63 7.19 0.26
CA ASN A 594 13.11 6.36 1.37
C ASN A 594 11.92 5.97 2.28
N SER A 595 10.94 5.25 1.75
CA SER A 595 9.96 4.59 2.60
C SER A 595 10.64 3.35 3.18
N TRP A 596 10.82 3.33 4.51
CA TRP A 596 11.32 2.17 5.22
C TRP A 596 10.49 0.90 4.95
N GLN A 597 9.23 1.05 4.54
CA GLN A 597 8.38 -0.01 3.99
C GLN A 597 9.09 -0.79 2.85
N ARG A 598 9.76 -0.08 1.94
CA ARG A 598 10.47 -0.67 0.79
C ARG A 598 11.75 -1.40 1.20
N ILE A 599 12.39 -0.94 2.28
CA ILE A 599 13.57 -1.59 2.90
C ILE A 599 13.17 -2.94 3.53
N VAL A 600 11.98 -3.02 4.10
CA VAL A 600 11.47 -4.22 4.79
C VAL A 600 10.87 -5.23 3.82
N GLU A 601 10.10 -4.76 2.83
CA GLU A 601 9.45 -5.64 1.83
C GLU A 601 10.46 -6.29 0.89
N ASP A 602 11.57 -5.62 0.58
CA ASP A 602 12.60 -6.14 -0.33
C ASP A 602 13.99 -5.49 -0.05
N LEU A 603 14.61 -5.87 1.08
CA LEU A 603 15.94 -5.40 1.46
C LEU A 603 16.99 -5.57 0.35
N PRO A 604 17.06 -6.72 -0.38
CA PRO A 604 17.94 -6.87 -1.53
C PRO A 604 17.73 -5.81 -2.61
N GLN A 605 16.47 -5.54 -2.99
CA GLN A 605 16.14 -4.52 -3.98
C GLN A 605 16.49 -3.12 -3.48
N TYR A 606 16.22 -2.81 -2.21
CA TYR A 606 16.60 -1.51 -1.64
C TYR A 606 18.11 -1.29 -1.65
N LEU A 607 18.90 -2.32 -1.31
CA LEU A 607 20.36 -2.23 -1.39
C LEU A 607 20.84 -2.05 -2.83
N ALA A 608 20.27 -2.78 -3.80
CA ALA A 608 20.58 -2.62 -5.21
C ALA A 608 20.29 -1.19 -5.70
N GLU A 609 19.15 -0.63 -5.31
CA GLU A 609 18.78 0.75 -5.62
C GLU A 609 19.64 1.78 -4.89
N GLY A 610 20.06 1.51 -3.66
CA GLY A 610 20.99 2.38 -2.93
C GLY A 610 22.34 2.48 -3.64
N ILE A 611 22.83 1.37 -4.20
CA ILE A 611 24.04 1.35 -5.03
C ILE A 611 23.81 2.11 -6.34
N LEU A 612 22.65 1.94 -6.99
CA LEU A 612 22.27 2.68 -8.19
C LEU A 612 22.28 4.20 -7.92
N ARG A 613 21.63 4.65 -6.84
CA ARG A 613 21.60 6.06 -6.41
C ARG A 613 22.98 6.62 -6.09
N GLY A 614 23.80 5.84 -5.40
CA GLY A 614 25.18 6.21 -5.10
C GLY A 614 25.99 6.42 -6.38
N THR A 615 25.73 5.60 -7.39
CA THR A 615 26.37 5.66 -8.72
C THR A 615 25.89 6.86 -9.53
N GLU A 616 24.57 7.03 -9.65
CA GLU A 616 23.91 8.21 -10.23
C GLU A 616 24.47 9.51 -9.66
N ARG A 617 24.52 9.62 -8.33
CA ARG A 617 25.10 10.77 -7.64
C ARG A 617 26.59 10.96 -7.94
N ALA A 618 27.37 9.88 -7.96
CA ALA A 618 28.79 9.94 -8.29
C ALA A 618 29.04 10.35 -9.76
N CYS A 619 28.07 10.11 -10.64
CA CYS A 619 28.09 10.44 -12.05
C CYS A 619 27.41 11.78 -12.40
N GLY A 620 27.08 12.61 -11.41
CA GLY A 620 26.47 13.94 -11.65
C GLY A 620 25.01 13.89 -12.15
N SER A 621 24.44 12.69 -12.29
CA SER A 621 23.11 12.43 -12.82
C SER A 621 22.22 11.95 -11.69
N TYR A 622 21.66 12.87 -10.91
CA TYR A 622 20.89 12.49 -9.72
C TYR A 622 19.39 12.72 -9.91
N CYS A 623 18.60 11.72 -9.54
CA CYS A 623 17.14 11.75 -9.46
C CYS A 623 16.61 12.53 -8.24
N THR A 624 17.01 13.79 -8.00
CA THR A 624 16.73 14.45 -6.69
C THR A 624 16.12 15.85 -6.70
N THR A 625 15.47 16.32 -7.77
CA THR A 625 14.52 17.42 -7.61
C THR A 625 13.18 16.82 -7.18
N PHE A 626 12.94 16.86 -5.87
CA PHE A 626 11.72 16.38 -5.22
C PHE A 626 10.72 17.51 -5.08
N GLU A 627 10.35 18.14 -6.20
CA GLU A 627 9.28 19.13 -6.19
C GLU A 627 7.93 18.45 -6.44
N SER A 628 6.85 19.04 -5.92
CA SER A 628 5.48 18.57 -6.16
C SER A 628 5.07 18.60 -7.64
N GLN A 629 5.93 19.14 -8.52
CA GLN A 629 5.71 19.37 -9.94
C GLN A 629 6.45 18.35 -10.82
N TRP A 630 6.18 17.06 -10.64
CA TRP A 630 6.82 15.96 -11.38
C TRP A 630 6.81 16.09 -12.92
N GLU A 631 5.83 16.81 -13.49
CA GLU A 631 5.80 17.10 -14.94
C GLU A 631 6.91 18.05 -15.37
N ALA A 632 7.25 19.04 -14.54
CA ALA A 632 8.36 19.95 -14.78
C ALA A 632 9.70 19.20 -14.70
N ASP A 633 9.83 18.26 -13.74
CA ASP A 633 10.99 17.39 -13.63
C ASP A 633 11.13 16.48 -14.87
N LEU A 634 10.05 15.82 -15.28
CA LEU A 634 10.04 14.99 -16.50
C LEU A 634 10.43 15.82 -17.72
N ARG A 635 9.89 17.03 -17.84
CA ARG A 635 10.25 17.98 -18.89
C ARG A 635 11.72 18.35 -18.83
N GLY A 636 12.29 18.56 -17.65
CA GLY A 636 13.71 18.80 -17.43
C GLY A 636 14.55 17.62 -17.94
N VAL A 637 14.24 16.41 -17.48
CA VAL A 637 14.93 15.16 -17.85
C VAL A 637 14.99 14.96 -19.36
N ILE A 638 13.85 15.08 -20.06
CA ILE A 638 13.81 14.83 -21.51
C ILE A 638 14.34 16.00 -22.35
N SER A 639 14.39 17.21 -21.78
CA SER A 639 14.87 18.42 -22.49
C SER A 639 16.36 18.69 -22.25
N GLN A 640 16.96 18.09 -21.23
CA GLN A 640 18.38 18.28 -20.92
C GLN A 640 19.25 17.77 -22.08
N LYS A 641 19.99 18.70 -22.70
CA LYS A 641 21.12 18.36 -23.56
C LYS A 641 22.30 18.09 -22.63
N HIS A 642 22.46 16.85 -22.14
CA HIS A 642 23.62 16.51 -21.32
C HIS A 642 24.91 16.64 -22.16
N PRO A 643 25.86 17.53 -21.78
CA PRO A 643 27.19 17.58 -22.38
C PRO A 643 28.15 16.53 -21.79
N GLU A 644 27.65 15.66 -20.92
CA GLU A 644 28.43 14.78 -20.06
C GLU A 644 29.03 13.59 -20.81
N GLU A 645 30.15 13.08 -20.26
CA GLU A 645 30.89 11.92 -20.75
C GLU A 645 30.11 10.61 -20.55
N LEU A 646 29.14 10.60 -19.62
CA LEU A 646 28.31 9.46 -19.27
C LEU A 646 26.85 9.89 -19.03
N GLN A 647 25.91 9.23 -19.69
CA GLN A 647 24.48 9.33 -19.40
C GLN A 647 24.03 8.14 -18.56
N VAL A 648 23.10 8.37 -17.63
CA VAL A 648 22.50 7.36 -16.76
C VAL A 648 20.98 7.36 -16.99
N ILE A 649 20.28 6.29 -16.62
CA ILE A 649 18.81 6.33 -16.49
C ILE A 649 18.40 7.48 -15.56
N PRO A 650 17.29 8.20 -15.81
CA PRO A 650 16.31 8.05 -16.91
C PRO A 650 16.68 8.82 -18.19
N PHE A 651 17.88 9.38 -18.30
CA PHE A 651 18.29 10.29 -19.37
C PHE A 651 18.66 9.60 -20.69
N LEU A 652 18.53 8.28 -20.77
CA LEU A 652 18.87 7.48 -21.95
C LEU A 652 17.79 7.54 -23.03
N HIS A 653 18.13 8.15 -24.16
CA HIS A 653 17.30 8.10 -25.38
C HIS A 653 17.18 6.68 -25.91
N ASN A 654 15.98 6.31 -26.40
CA ASN A 654 15.75 5.03 -27.08
C ASN A 654 16.30 3.83 -26.30
N MET A 655 15.96 3.76 -25.02
CA MET A 655 16.57 2.85 -24.06
C MET A 655 16.33 1.37 -24.41
N GLN A 656 15.16 1.02 -24.95
CA GLN A 656 14.87 -0.37 -25.31
C GLN A 656 15.75 -0.79 -26.49
N SER A 657 15.89 0.07 -27.50
CA SER A 657 16.77 -0.13 -28.65
C SER A 657 18.24 -0.17 -28.23
N HIS A 658 18.65 0.70 -27.31
CA HIS A 658 20.00 0.70 -26.71
C HIS A 658 20.34 -0.66 -26.10
N THR A 659 19.42 -1.21 -25.32
CA THR A 659 19.59 -2.53 -24.68
C THR A 659 19.79 -3.64 -25.73
N LEU A 660 19.12 -3.52 -26.88
CA LEU A 660 19.22 -4.48 -27.97
C LEU A 660 20.49 -4.34 -28.83
N THR A 661 21.11 -3.16 -28.84
CA THR A 661 22.30 -2.87 -29.67
C THR A 661 23.61 -2.77 -28.88
N CYS A 662 23.55 -2.51 -27.57
CA CYS A 662 24.75 -2.35 -26.76
C CYS A 662 25.54 -3.66 -26.64
N SER A 663 26.83 -3.54 -26.34
CA SER A 663 27.74 -4.66 -26.16
C SER A 663 28.92 -4.23 -25.30
N THR A 664 29.19 -4.96 -24.23
CA THR A 664 30.31 -4.65 -23.33
C THR A 664 31.67 -4.96 -23.96
N ALA A 665 31.69 -5.82 -24.98
CA ALA A 665 32.85 -6.04 -25.83
C ALA A 665 33.08 -4.90 -26.84
N GLU A 666 32.06 -4.08 -27.11
CA GLU A 666 32.11 -2.88 -27.95
C GLU A 666 32.16 -1.62 -27.06
N HIS A 667 32.76 -1.74 -25.88
CA HIS A 667 32.97 -0.67 -24.91
C HIS A 667 31.72 -0.04 -24.29
N SER A 668 30.54 -0.66 -24.37
CA SER A 668 29.36 -0.17 -23.63
C SER A 668 29.49 -0.46 -22.12
N LEU A 669 28.93 0.43 -21.29
CA LEU A 669 28.77 0.18 -19.86
C LEU A 669 27.51 -0.61 -19.51
N GLY A 670 26.70 -1.05 -20.46
CA GLY A 670 25.48 -1.82 -20.21
C GLY A 670 24.20 -1.04 -20.49
N GLN A 671 23.03 -1.58 -20.15
CA GLN A 671 21.76 -0.93 -20.49
C GLN A 671 21.42 0.28 -19.62
N HIS A 672 22.02 0.40 -18.43
CA HIS A 672 21.76 1.49 -17.46
C HIS A 672 22.58 2.75 -17.72
N PHE A 673 23.56 2.66 -18.62
CA PHE A 673 24.56 3.68 -18.85
C PHE A 673 24.80 3.83 -20.35
N ARG A 674 25.17 5.03 -20.77
CA ARG A 674 25.63 5.30 -22.13
C ARG A 674 26.82 6.25 -22.09
N LEU A 675 27.92 5.83 -22.68
CA LEU A 675 29.08 6.69 -22.88
C LEU A 675 28.84 7.67 -24.01
N LYS A 676 29.52 8.82 -23.98
CA LYS A 676 29.41 9.86 -25.00
C LYS A 676 29.74 9.39 -26.41
N GLU A 677 30.63 8.41 -26.54
CA GLU A 677 31.02 7.80 -27.82
C GLU A 677 29.95 6.87 -28.39
N GLU A 678 29.02 6.39 -27.56
CA GLU A 678 27.90 5.57 -28.00
C GLU A 678 26.84 6.44 -28.70
N PRO A 679 26.21 5.95 -29.79
CA PRO A 679 25.23 6.73 -30.52
C PRO A 679 23.99 7.01 -29.65
N ARG A 680 23.59 8.28 -29.57
CA ARG A 680 22.36 8.71 -28.88
C ARG A 680 21.11 8.05 -29.48
N GLU A 681 21.12 7.83 -30.78
CA GLU A 681 20.09 7.12 -31.54
C GLU A 681 20.69 5.79 -32.03
N PRO A 682 20.41 4.67 -31.33
CA PRO A 682 20.84 3.36 -31.78
C PRO A 682 20.31 3.04 -33.17
N SER A 683 21.07 2.24 -33.94
CA SER A 683 20.63 1.79 -35.26
C SER A 683 19.35 0.96 -35.15
N PHE A 684 18.25 1.46 -35.72
CA PHE A 684 16.99 0.70 -35.80
C PHE A 684 17.20 -0.65 -36.48
N ALA A 685 18.00 -0.70 -37.56
CA ALA A 685 18.26 -1.93 -38.29
C ALA A 685 18.94 -2.99 -37.40
N GLU A 686 19.93 -2.60 -36.59
CA GLU A 686 20.57 -3.51 -35.65
C GLU A 686 19.65 -3.92 -34.50
N ALA A 687 18.91 -2.97 -33.92
CA ALA A 687 17.96 -3.26 -32.85
C ALA A 687 16.86 -4.22 -33.33
N ASN A 688 16.35 -4.00 -34.54
CA ASN A 688 15.33 -4.83 -35.16
C ASN A 688 15.87 -6.22 -35.55
N ALA A 689 17.11 -6.32 -36.03
CA ALA A 689 17.76 -7.61 -36.28
C ALA A 689 17.94 -8.39 -34.96
N SER A 690 18.37 -7.71 -33.89
CA SER A 690 18.50 -8.29 -32.56
C SER A 690 17.15 -8.76 -32.02
N LEU A 691 16.09 -7.95 -32.20
CA LEU A 691 14.71 -8.31 -31.85
C LEU A 691 14.30 -9.61 -32.56
N HIS A 692 14.42 -9.70 -33.89
CA HIS A 692 13.98 -10.87 -34.67
C HIS A 692 14.73 -12.17 -34.35
N SER A 693 15.92 -12.05 -33.79
CA SER A 693 16.72 -13.20 -33.39
C SER A 693 16.43 -13.73 -31.98
N PHE A 694 15.46 -13.13 -31.26
CA PHE A 694 14.89 -13.75 -30.06
C PHE A 694 13.84 -14.80 -30.44
N ASP A 695 13.92 -15.95 -29.78
CA ASP A 695 12.98 -17.05 -29.96
C ASP A 695 11.58 -16.68 -29.45
N TRP A 696 11.52 -15.93 -28.33
CA TRP A 696 10.29 -15.40 -27.76
C TRP A 696 10.39 -13.89 -27.52
N ILE A 697 9.35 -13.15 -27.91
CA ILE A 697 9.22 -11.72 -27.64
C ILE A 697 7.82 -11.49 -27.13
N GLY A 698 7.71 -10.86 -25.97
CA GLY A 698 6.44 -10.40 -25.44
C GLY A 698 6.36 -8.88 -25.39
N LEU A 699 5.13 -8.39 -25.22
CA LEU A 699 4.83 -6.99 -24.97
C LEU A 699 4.17 -6.82 -23.61
N THR A 700 4.64 -5.86 -22.80
CA THR A 700 3.98 -5.50 -21.54
C THR A 700 2.54 -5.02 -21.78
N ASP A 701 2.31 -4.32 -22.90
CA ASP A 701 0.99 -3.81 -23.29
C ASP A 701 -0.01 -4.94 -23.63
N LEU A 702 0.50 -6.13 -23.95
CA LEU A 702 -0.26 -7.37 -24.20
C LEU A 702 0.30 -8.51 -23.33
N PHE A 703 0.55 -8.23 -22.05
CA PHE A 703 1.31 -9.13 -21.17
C PHE A 703 0.74 -10.54 -21.07
N GLU A 704 -0.57 -10.66 -20.86
CA GLU A 704 -1.24 -11.97 -20.75
C GLU A 704 -1.16 -12.78 -22.05
N HIS A 705 -1.35 -12.12 -23.20
CA HIS A 705 -1.20 -12.74 -24.52
C HIS A 705 0.25 -13.19 -24.77
N SER A 706 1.21 -12.38 -24.34
CA SER A 706 2.64 -12.70 -24.44
C SER A 706 3.00 -13.94 -23.62
N VAL A 707 2.41 -14.09 -22.43
CA VAL A 707 2.58 -15.25 -21.57
C VAL A 707 1.87 -16.49 -22.15
N CYS A 708 0.70 -16.33 -22.78
CA CYS A 708 0.07 -17.43 -23.51
C CYS A 708 0.93 -17.93 -24.67
N LEU A 709 1.51 -17.01 -25.45
CA LEU A 709 2.48 -17.36 -26.49
C LEU A 709 3.69 -18.10 -25.91
N LEU A 710 4.21 -17.64 -24.76
CA LEU A 710 5.34 -18.30 -24.09
C LEU A 710 5.00 -19.73 -23.69
N HIS A 711 3.82 -19.96 -23.10
CA HIS A 711 3.36 -21.30 -22.74
C HIS A 711 3.26 -22.22 -23.95
N TYR A 712 2.72 -21.72 -25.06
CA TYR A 712 2.67 -22.51 -26.29
C TYR A 712 4.07 -22.84 -26.82
N GLN A 713 4.98 -21.86 -26.88
CA GLN A 713 6.35 -22.11 -27.35
C GLN A 713 7.13 -23.04 -26.41
N ALA A 714 6.84 -23.06 -25.12
CA ALA A 714 7.53 -23.94 -24.16
C ALA A 714 6.92 -25.36 -24.09
N ASN A 715 5.62 -25.49 -24.32
CA ASN A 715 4.87 -26.71 -24.01
C ASN A 715 4.18 -27.36 -25.22
N GLY A 716 4.06 -26.65 -26.34
CA GLY A 716 3.26 -27.05 -27.51
C GLY A 716 1.74 -27.00 -27.27
N SER A 717 1.31 -26.49 -26.12
CA SER A 717 -0.09 -26.41 -25.69
C SER A 717 -0.37 -25.12 -24.95
N LEU A 718 -1.60 -24.63 -25.03
CA LEU A 718 -2.08 -23.47 -24.27
C LEU A 718 -2.78 -23.91 -22.97
N PRO A 719 -2.57 -23.20 -21.85
CA PRO A 719 -3.46 -23.29 -20.70
C PRO A 719 -4.90 -22.98 -21.11
N ALA A 720 -5.89 -23.64 -20.51
CA ALA A 720 -7.31 -23.40 -20.84
C ALA A 720 -7.72 -21.92 -20.68
N ARG A 721 -7.13 -21.23 -19.69
CA ARG A 721 -7.34 -19.80 -19.41
C ARG A 721 -6.72 -18.83 -20.44
N CYS A 722 -5.99 -19.36 -21.43
CA CYS A 722 -5.54 -18.58 -22.57
C CYS A 722 -6.61 -18.50 -23.66
N ASP A 723 -7.67 -19.29 -23.59
CA ASP A 723 -8.79 -19.15 -24.51
C ASP A 723 -9.65 -17.95 -24.12
N CYS A 724 -9.91 -17.03 -25.05
CA CYS A 724 -10.75 -15.87 -24.82
C CYS A 724 -12.22 -16.24 -24.48
N ASP A 725 -12.66 -17.48 -24.75
CA ASP A 725 -13.97 -17.99 -24.32
C ASP A 725 -14.02 -18.40 -22.83
N SER A 726 -12.89 -18.34 -22.11
CA SER A 726 -12.86 -18.67 -20.69
C SER A 726 -13.28 -17.49 -19.81
N ASP A 727 -13.96 -17.78 -18.69
CA ASP A 727 -14.51 -16.78 -17.76
C ASP A 727 -13.43 -15.87 -17.10
N ALA A 728 -12.16 -16.25 -17.16
CA ALA A 728 -11.06 -15.48 -16.59
C ALA A 728 -9.72 -15.72 -17.33
N PHE A 729 -9.26 -14.68 -18.05
CA PHE A 729 -7.95 -14.67 -18.71
C PHE A 729 -6.83 -14.55 -17.65
N LEU A 730 -5.87 -15.49 -17.65
CA LEU A 730 -4.69 -15.77 -16.78
C LEU A 730 -4.49 -15.12 -15.38
N ALA A 731 -4.99 -13.92 -15.08
CA ALA A 731 -4.90 -13.21 -13.79
C ALA A 731 -3.45 -13.10 -13.28
N LEU A 732 -2.56 -12.64 -14.16
CA LEU A 732 -1.12 -12.64 -13.92
C LEU A 732 -0.72 -11.74 -12.72
N PRO A 733 0.28 -12.15 -11.93
CA PRO A 733 0.85 -11.29 -10.90
C PRO A 733 1.40 -10.01 -11.54
N ARG A 734 1.20 -8.87 -10.88
CA ARG A 734 1.79 -7.59 -11.26
C ARG A 734 2.76 -7.17 -10.19
N PHE A 735 4.02 -7.00 -10.57
CA PHE A 735 5.05 -6.43 -9.72
C PHE A 735 5.37 -5.02 -10.22
N THR A 736 4.93 -4.02 -9.46
CA THR A 736 5.05 -2.61 -9.83
C THR A 736 6.16 -1.89 -9.10
N HIS A 737 6.82 -2.54 -8.14
CA HIS A 737 7.76 -1.94 -7.17
C HIS A 737 7.23 -0.70 -6.43
N GLY A 738 5.90 -0.59 -6.25
CA GLY A 738 5.28 0.61 -5.67
C GLY A 738 5.34 1.85 -6.57
N VAL A 739 5.76 1.71 -7.83
CA VAL A 739 5.81 2.81 -8.80
C VAL A 739 4.39 3.20 -9.17
N LEU A 740 4.05 4.49 -8.96
CA LEU A 740 2.76 5.03 -9.38
C LEU A 740 2.60 4.91 -10.89
N ARG A 741 1.52 4.28 -11.34
CA ARG A 741 1.19 4.23 -12.75
C ARG A 741 0.81 5.65 -13.22
N ARG A 742 1.65 6.23 -14.07
CA ARG A 742 1.34 7.50 -14.76
C ARG A 742 0.63 7.19 -16.09
N ASP A 743 -0.43 7.94 -16.36
CA ASP A 743 -1.17 7.82 -17.63
C ASP A 743 -0.65 8.88 -18.62
N ALA A 744 -0.11 8.41 -19.74
CA ALA A 744 0.35 9.28 -20.82
C ALA A 744 -0.80 10.15 -21.38
N GLY A 745 -2.05 9.67 -21.33
CA GLY A 745 -3.21 10.42 -21.80
C GLY A 745 -3.52 11.69 -21.00
N LYS A 746 -2.91 11.85 -19.81
CA LYS A 746 -3.07 13.04 -18.96
C LYS A 746 -1.97 14.09 -19.14
N LEU A 747 -0.94 13.78 -19.93
CA LEU A 747 0.19 14.70 -20.14
C LEU A 747 -0.15 15.77 -21.19
N PRO A 748 0.39 16.99 -21.04
CA PRO A 748 0.33 18.00 -22.08
C PRO A 748 0.90 17.51 -23.42
N GLU A 749 0.28 17.89 -24.54
CA GLU A 749 0.67 17.43 -25.87
C GLU A 749 2.12 17.79 -26.23
N ASP A 750 2.60 18.95 -25.80
CA ASP A 750 3.97 19.37 -26.05
C ASP A 750 5.01 18.51 -25.29
N LEU A 751 4.64 18.01 -24.11
CA LEU A 751 5.44 17.07 -23.33
C LEU A 751 5.42 15.67 -23.98
N LEU A 752 4.26 15.24 -24.47
CA LEU A 752 4.12 13.99 -25.22
C LEU A 752 4.99 13.99 -26.48
N GLN A 753 4.98 15.07 -27.26
CA GLN A 753 5.83 15.21 -28.45
C GLN A 753 7.33 15.12 -28.10
N LYS A 754 7.75 15.66 -26.95
CA LYS A 754 9.14 15.52 -26.48
C LYS A 754 9.48 14.08 -26.12
N ILE A 755 8.58 13.35 -25.44
CA ILE A 755 8.77 11.91 -25.15
C ILE A 755 8.86 11.10 -26.45
N ASP A 756 8.02 11.41 -27.44
CA ASP A 756 8.03 10.73 -28.73
C ASP A 756 9.34 10.96 -29.48
N ASN A 757 9.84 12.20 -29.52
CA ASN A 757 11.15 12.52 -30.09
C ASN A 757 12.29 11.83 -29.31
N PHE A 758 12.16 11.75 -27.97
CA PHE A 758 13.13 11.08 -27.10
C PHE A 758 13.18 9.55 -27.32
N THR A 759 12.11 8.97 -27.87
CA THR A 759 11.92 7.53 -28.04
C THR A 759 11.61 7.09 -29.49
N ALA A 760 12.03 7.88 -30.48
CA ALA A 760 11.66 7.68 -31.88
C ALA A 760 12.09 6.31 -32.47
N VAL A 761 13.25 5.78 -32.06
CA VAL A 761 13.73 4.44 -32.47
C VAL A 761 12.97 3.35 -31.72
N ASP A 762 12.71 3.54 -30.41
CA ASP A 762 11.92 2.61 -29.61
C ASP A 762 10.47 2.49 -30.15
N ALA A 763 9.91 3.55 -30.71
CA ALA A 763 8.60 3.53 -31.35
C ALA A 763 8.56 2.62 -32.58
N GLN A 764 9.60 2.70 -33.43
CA GLN A 764 9.74 1.81 -34.58
C GLN A 764 9.98 0.35 -34.15
N LEU A 765 10.83 0.16 -33.13
CA LEU A 765 11.11 -1.15 -32.55
C LEU A 765 9.85 -1.79 -31.96
N PHE A 766 9.06 -1.03 -31.19
CA PHE A 766 7.79 -1.49 -30.64
C PHE A 766 6.80 -1.87 -31.74
N ALA A 767 6.72 -1.07 -32.80
CA ALA A 767 5.85 -1.37 -33.94
C ALA A 767 6.24 -2.69 -34.63
N SER A 768 7.54 -2.99 -34.71
CA SER A 768 8.05 -4.27 -35.21
C SER A 768 7.70 -5.42 -34.26
N ALA A 769 7.95 -5.25 -32.96
CA ALA A 769 7.65 -6.23 -31.92
C ALA A 769 6.15 -6.57 -31.84
N LEU A 770 5.27 -5.57 -31.99
CA LEU A 770 3.82 -5.76 -31.98
C LEU A 770 3.34 -6.56 -33.19
N ARG A 771 3.84 -6.27 -34.40
CA ARG A 771 3.51 -7.07 -35.59
C ARG A 771 3.98 -8.51 -35.44
N LEU A 772 5.21 -8.70 -34.95
CA LEU A 772 5.77 -10.02 -34.73
C LEU A 772 4.95 -10.81 -33.69
N LEU A 773 4.59 -10.20 -32.56
CA LEU A 773 3.74 -10.82 -31.54
C LEU A 773 2.36 -11.19 -32.11
N LEU A 774 1.68 -10.26 -32.77
CA LEU A 774 0.34 -10.50 -33.34
C LEU A 774 0.36 -11.60 -34.41
N GLY A 775 1.38 -11.61 -35.28
CA GLY A 775 1.54 -12.66 -36.30
C GLY A 775 1.78 -14.04 -35.68
N ARG A 776 2.58 -14.10 -34.60
CA ARG A 776 2.82 -15.33 -33.84
C ARG A 776 1.56 -15.80 -33.10
N LEU A 777 0.81 -14.89 -32.47
CA LEU A 777 -0.47 -15.22 -31.83
C LEU A 777 -1.46 -15.77 -32.85
N ARG A 778 -1.58 -15.14 -34.02
CA ARG A 778 -2.43 -15.62 -35.12
C ARG A 778 -2.06 -17.03 -35.57
N TYR A 779 -0.76 -17.33 -35.70
CA TYR A 779 -0.29 -18.69 -36.00
C TYR A 779 -0.73 -19.68 -34.91
N VAL A 780 -0.58 -19.33 -33.64
CA VAL A 780 -1.01 -20.19 -32.53
C VAL A 780 -2.53 -20.41 -32.54
N GLU A 781 -3.35 -19.38 -32.78
CA GLU A 781 -4.80 -19.55 -32.93
C GLU A 781 -5.14 -20.52 -34.06
N GLN A 782 -4.47 -20.41 -35.22
CA GLN A 782 -4.69 -21.28 -36.37
C GLN A 782 -4.34 -22.75 -36.07
N VAL A 783 -3.24 -23.00 -35.35
CA VAL A 783 -2.81 -24.38 -35.04
C VAL A 783 -3.64 -24.97 -33.90
N THR A 784 -3.99 -24.17 -32.90
CA THR A 784 -4.66 -24.67 -31.67
C THR A 784 -6.19 -24.58 -31.72
N GLN A 785 -6.75 -23.83 -32.66
CA GLN A 785 -8.18 -23.50 -32.75
C GLN A 785 -8.71 -22.81 -31.47
N ARG A 786 -7.83 -22.15 -30.71
CA ARG A 786 -8.16 -21.35 -29.52
C ARG A 786 -8.12 -19.88 -29.88
N SER A 787 -9.02 -19.08 -29.30
CA SER A 787 -9.02 -17.64 -29.54
C SER A 787 -8.08 -16.95 -28.56
N LEU A 788 -7.13 -16.19 -29.09
CA LEU A 788 -6.18 -15.33 -28.37
C LEU A 788 -6.36 -13.85 -28.76
N LEU A 789 -6.62 -13.56 -30.03
CA LEU A 789 -6.67 -12.17 -30.54
C LEU A 789 -8.01 -11.49 -30.28
N ARG A 790 -9.10 -12.24 -30.07
CA ARG A 790 -10.44 -11.68 -29.82
C ARG A 790 -10.52 -10.91 -28.51
N CYS A 791 -9.82 -11.35 -27.46
CA CYS A 791 -9.81 -10.69 -26.16
C CYS A 791 -8.73 -9.60 -26.02
N VAL A 792 -8.00 -9.31 -27.10
CA VAL A 792 -7.16 -8.11 -27.15
C VAL A 792 -8.07 -6.88 -27.03
N ARG A 793 -7.74 -6.00 -26.09
CA ARG A 793 -8.44 -4.72 -25.92
C ARG A 793 -8.01 -3.73 -27.01
N TRP A 794 -8.42 -3.98 -28.25
CA TRP A 794 -7.96 -3.27 -29.46
C TRP A 794 -8.06 -1.75 -29.35
N ARG A 795 -9.20 -1.23 -28.89
CA ARG A 795 -9.39 0.21 -28.69
C ARG A 795 -8.38 0.80 -27.72
N ARG A 796 -8.11 0.12 -26.60
CA ARG A 796 -7.12 0.57 -25.61
C ARG A 796 -5.72 0.54 -26.21
N LEU A 797 -5.35 -0.56 -26.86
CA LEU A 797 -4.05 -0.70 -27.52
C LEU A 797 -3.85 0.40 -28.56
N TRP A 798 -4.86 0.66 -29.40
CA TRP A 798 -4.85 1.76 -30.37
C TRP A 798 -4.70 3.11 -29.69
N GLN A 799 -5.54 3.44 -28.70
CA GLN A 799 -5.46 4.72 -27.97
C GLN A 799 -4.07 4.96 -27.37
N THR A 800 -3.45 3.92 -26.80
CA THR A 800 -2.14 4.02 -26.15
C THR A 800 -0.97 3.89 -27.11
N THR A 801 -1.18 3.66 -28.41
CA THR A 801 -0.09 3.48 -29.40
C THR A 801 -0.31 4.20 -30.73
N ARG A 802 -1.43 4.92 -30.91
CA ARG A 802 -1.76 5.65 -32.16
C ARG A 802 -0.74 6.72 -32.55
N TYR A 803 0.05 7.20 -31.60
CA TYR A 803 1.13 8.16 -31.82
C TYR A 803 2.34 7.54 -32.55
N ILE A 804 2.46 6.21 -32.60
CA ILE A 804 3.59 5.53 -33.21
C ILE A 804 3.46 5.61 -34.74
N PRO A 805 4.42 6.25 -35.43
CA PRO A 805 4.34 6.43 -36.88
C PRO A 805 4.24 5.08 -37.60
N ASN A 806 3.39 5.04 -38.63
CA ASN A 806 3.18 3.87 -39.49
C ASN A 806 2.74 2.58 -38.76
N LEU A 807 2.32 2.63 -37.49
CA LEU A 807 1.79 1.44 -36.82
C LEU A 807 0.37 1.10 -37.28
N TRP A 808 -0.48 2.12 -37.43
CA TRP A 808 -1.91 1.95 -37.72
C TRP A 808 -2.38 2.41 -39.13
N ALA A 809 -1.71 3.31 -39.88
CA ALA A 809 -2.12 3.74 -41.25
C ALA A 809 -1.00 3.84 -42.33
N GLY A 810 -1.23 3.35 -43.58
CA GLY A 810 -0.24 3.13 -44.73
C GLY A 810 -0.15 1.69 -45.40
N PRO A 811 1.02 1.22 -45.91
CA PRO A 811 1.15 -0.08 -46.63
C PRO A 811 1.43 -1.34 -45.79
N SER A 812 1.65 -1.20 -44.48
CA SER A 812 2.13 -2.29 -43.60
C SER A 812 1.43 -2.30 -42.23
N GLN A 813 0.16 -1.86 -42.16
CA GLN A 813 -0.53 -1.66 -40.87
C GLN A 813 -1.61 -2.67 -40.53
N LEU A 814 -2.00 -2.51 -39.26
CA LEU A 814 -3.05 -3.18 -38.53
C LEU A 814 -4.45 -2.60 -38.81
N LEU A 815 -4.60 -1.61 -39.70
CA LEU A 815 -5.89 -1.17 -40.25
C LEU A 815 -5.93 -1.50 -41.75
N PRO A 816 -7.10 -1.87 -42.31
CA PRO A 816 -7.24 -1.97 -43.75
C PRO A 816 -7.27 -0.56 -44.35
N SER A 817 -6.77 -0.40 -45.57
CA SER A 817 -6.87 0.82 -46.36
C SER A 817 -8.30 1.23 -46.64
#